data_AF-A0A6S6SLJ6-F1
#
_entry.id   AF-A0A6S6SLJ6-F1
#
_cell.length_a   1.000
_cell.length_b   1.000
_cell.length_c   1.000
_cell.angle_alpha   90.00
_cell.angle_beta   90.00
_cell.angle_gamma   90.00
#
_symmetry.space_group_name_H-M   'P 1'
#
loop_
_entity.id
_entity.type
_entity.pdbx_description
1 polymer ?
#
loop_
_entity_poly.entity_id
_entity_poly.type
_entity_poly.pdbx_seq_one_letter_code
_entity_poly.pdbx_strand_id
1 'polypeptide(L)'
;MPIYRVLFATLLLASLSQSVFAEISIQAKAILQGAYDPGNSLMRDDLRNKSLLPTEQPYGNPPFNYAGNETLTAELLDSDGGTAIVDWVLLDIYVAGNTNEPAARKAALLQRNGLIVDSQTGSTQLTFPDIKADVYQVAVRHRNHLTTLSQAIELSQATTSLDFTQTETSDTTRYVSQNKAMLWAGNTDTNNQIVASGPDNDSNTLFTRVLTDSENASQIANFTLRGYDATDLNMDGSTLFAGPGNDINLLQANVLLHPGNTATSLNYIVTTASESTIGITPPEAVEQALASGSVKKVSSAELLDATLETITDNQNLLFDAKTQLFNLNTDGAARNDGSSLTNIDWNPTHDATMLLSTYGMNTPVLVTNSAADGYTTYEKEIGIIGEDTSRYMVLGGNPMRNYRRDDTSLNEQMHQFLENSLSWLTTRNDLKSTPSNVVIAHMNDSYYFPDERAVREWLDQRYPGQVSYNAADTCDDIALAACLDIAPDLLIISQHMHDESDTDTIADTVKVAMSQGIPVLYMHLDGGITELGRTLFSQFNVSYQWDNYWKKLKLSAFDPTQSIQAVPAEISQIQTMLNHFDAEDYAFDWDSCDGENCSEITGLETEFQQGADAVRSMMTALDTAKLNIFEEKGFRLQKLLALLGDSYRQQTSFPMDKIQTSDTDLLKAYFADHAVYNYRSINPVQTDMGNFSRSDFSHITPVSKTIELESKVSFRSAGVYALPGETVRVTRLDNSDVGVKIFVNTQRSGSTHQWAENGYSRPKFLKSPQMAIKSGGSINFTSPYGGPLQVAFDANDLAVELHFENIGEHAHWASSTDDSDFTDKLTAGDYDWAELVTPGFEVHSTLDKMRESVTNWESPANLAEKTMRHLHNLPHVLAGFQGPGISVVSEVHDFAAQHGLTIETLEKVKHMNADQATCGYGCSGNPYDAYWAFSPTGHGDIHELGHGLEKSRFRFSGWEGHSTTNPYSYYSKSQYYKETGHEPDCQNLPFESVFNTLKNSINEDDPTGYLQSYLWQFSNWSQQVTMTIQMMMAAQHQEALIDGWLLLARLHILEREFNGAKANETNWEAMKGGLGFSTYTLAEAKALTNNDWMMVSVSHATGLDYRNYIRLWGQDFSAKAEAQVADFAYPPAERRFFVSSPDGYCKGEGFDGTNVLIDGTQDWPLD
;
A
#
# COMPACT_ATOMS: atom_id res chain seq x y z
N MET A 1 -37.20 -59.76 -20.13
CA MET A 1 -38.07 -59.34 -19.02
C MET A 1 -37.18 -58.97 -17.85
N PRO A 2 -37.41 -57.86 -17.14
CA PRO A 2 -37.92 -56.54 -17.56
C PRO A 2 -36.86 -55.43 -17.29
N ILE A 3 -36.74 -54.31 -18.03
CA ILE A 3 -37.66 -53.21 -18.39
C ILE A 3 -37.72 -52.10 -17.31
N TYR A 4 -37.65 -50.83 -17.80
CA TYR A 4 -37.81 -49.51 -17.17
C TYR A 4 -36.47 -48.84 -16.74
N ARG A 5 -35.94 -47.76 -17.35
CA ARG A 5 -36.43 -46.75 -18.31
C ARG A 5 -35.28 -46.26 -19.20
N VAL A 6 -35.34 -46.57 -20.50
CA VAL A 6 -34.62 -45.89 -21.58
C VAL A 6 -35.70 -45.29 -22.47
N LEU A 7 -35.93 -43.98 -22.33
CA LEU A 7 -36.70 -43.11 -23.23
C LEU A 7 -36.79 -41.76 -22.52
N PHE A 8 -35.81 -40.87 -22.76
CA PHE A 8 -35.88 -39.39 -22.69
C PHE A 8 -34.44 -38.83 -22.67
N ALA A 9 -33.66 -39.11 -23.72
CA ALA A 9 -32.37 -38.48 -23.97
C ALA A 9 -32.03 -38.51 -25.47
N THR A 10 -33.01 -38.24 -26.35
CA THR A 10 -32.76 -38.01 -27.79
C THR A 10 -33.96 -37.36 -28.50
N LEU A 11 -34.66 -36.43 -27.82
CA LEU A 11 -35.71 -35.62 -28.44
C LEU A 11 -35.95 -34.35 -27.60
N LEU A 12 -34.94 -33.49 -27.52
CA LEU A 12 -35.12 -32.07 -27.13
C LEU A 12 -34.04 -31.20 -27.80
N LEU A 13 -33.88 -31.42 -29.10
CA LEU A 13 -33.13 -30.58 -30.04
C LEU A 13 -34.06 -30.36 -31.25
N ALA A 14 -35.24 -29.82 -30.98
CA ALA A 14 -36.19 -29.25 -31.96
C ALA A 14 -37.44 -28.71 -31.23
N SER A 15 -37.23 -27.84 -30.25
CA SER A 15 -38.20 -26.78 -29.95
C SER A 15 -37.38 -25.54 -29.62
N LEU A 16 -36.76 -24.99 -30.67
CA LEU A 16 -36.53 -23.55 -30.71
C LEU A 16 -37.91 -22.93 -30.45
N SER A 17 -38.15 -22.48 -29.21
CA SER A 17 -39.04 -21.35 -29.05
C SER A 17 -38.36 -20.23 -29.84
N GLN A 18 -38.78 -20.04 -31.08
CA GLN A 18 -38.83 -18.68 -31.60
C GLN A 18 -39.71 -17.94 -30.61
N SER A 19 -39.05 -17.31 -29.63
CA SER A 19 -39.56 -16.08 -29.05
C SER A 19 -39.82 -15.19 -30.25
N VAL A 20 -41.09 -15.10 -30.64
CA VAL A 20 -41.53 -14.07 -31.58
C VAL A 20 -41.38 -12.79 -30.78
N PHE A 21 -40.17 -12.23 -30.77
CA PHE A 21 -39.94 -10.91 -30.21
C PHE A 21 -40.83 -9.93 -30.97
N ALA A 22 -41.44 -9.02 -30.22
CA ALA A 22 -42.31 -8.02 -30.80
C ALA A 22 -41.48 -7.10 -31.70
N GLU A 23 -41.68 -7.16 -33.01
CA GLU A 23 -41.04 -6.24 -33.97
C GLU A 23 -41.41 -4.80 -33.60
N ILE A 24 -40.45 -4.00 -33.12
CA ILE A 24 -40.70 -2.58 -32.88
C ILE A 24 -40.56 -1.82 -34.19
N SER A 25 -41.31 -0.74 -34.30
CA SER A 25 -41.36 0.06 -35.51
C SER A 25 -41.23 1.55 -35.21
N ILE A 26 -40.40 2.26 -35.97
CA ILE A 26 -40.28 3.72 -35.88
C ILE A 26 -40.41 4.38 -37.25
N GLN A 27 -40.82 5.63 -37.25
CA GLN A 27 -40.68 6.56 -38.37
C GLN A 27 -39.80 7.71 -37.87
N ALA A 28 -38.70 7.99 -38.56
CA ALA A 28 -37.75 9.03 -38.14
C ALA A 28 -37.57 10.11 -39.20
N LYS A 29 -37.37 11.35 -38.75
CA LYS A 29 -37.10 12.50 -39.61
C LYS A 29 -35.92 13.32 -39.08
N ALA A 30 -34.93 13.59 -39.93
CA ALA A 30 -33.75 14.39 -39.61
C ALA A 30 -33.37 15.29 -40.79
N ILE A 31 -32.57 16.34 -40.55
CA ILE A 31 -32.03 17.20 -41.61
C ILE A 31 -30.54 17.41 -41.31
N LEU A 32 -29.72 17.30 -42.36
CA LEU A 32 -28.29 17.57 -42.31
C LEU A 32 -28.02 19.04 -42.62
N GLN A 33 -27.21 19.69 -41.79
CA GLN A 33 -26.65 21.00 -42.11
C GLN A 33 -25.75 20.87 -43.37
N GLY A 34 -25.49 21.98 -44.07
CA GLY A 34 -24.70 21.96 -45.32
C GLY A 34 -25.53 21.57 -46.55
N ALA A 35 -26.25 20.45 -46.49
CA ALA A 35 -27.16 20.01 -47.56
C ALA A 35 -28.48 20.81 -47.58
N TYR A 36 -28.94 21.33 -46.44
CA TYR A 36 -30.23 22.04 -46.33
C TYR A 36 -30.27 23.35 -47.13
N ASP A 37 -31.28 23.51 -47.98
CA ASP A 37 -31.60 24.75 -48.69
C ASP A 37 -32.79 25.46 -48.04
N PRO A 38 -32.57 26.58 -47.32
CA PRO A 38 -33.65 27.32 -46.68
C PRO A 38 -34.66 27.90 -47.68
N GLY A 39 -34.29 28.11 -48.94
CA GLY A 39 -35.16 28.73 -49.95
C GLY A 39 -36.34 27.87 -50.39
N ASN A 40 -36.21 26.54 -50.32
CA ASN A 40 -37.28 25.59 -50.65
C ASN A 40 -37.59 24.60 -49.51
N SER A 41 -36.92 24.72 -48.36
CA SER A 41 -37.11 23.87 -47.19
C SER A 41 -36.81 22.38 -47.41
N LEU A 42 -35.99 22.05 -48.41
CA LEU A 42 -35.51 20.70 -48.72
C LEU A 42 -33.98 20.65 -48.64
N MET A 43 -33.41 19.47 -48.41
CA MET A 43 -31.98 19.24 -48.64
C MET A 43 -31.67 19.12 -50.13
N ARG A 44 -30.44 19.40 -50.55
CA ARG A 44 -29.91 19.08 -51.87
C ARG A 44 -29.57 17.59 -51.96
N ASP A 45 -29.66 17.01 -53.15
CA ASP A 45 -29.32 15.61 -53.47
C ASP A 45 -28.14 15.52 -54.43
N ASP A 46 -27.14 16.37 -54.23
CA ASP A 46 -26.01 16.52 -55.15
C ASP A 46 -25.21 15.21 -55.31
N LEU A 47 -25.00 14.47 -54.22
CA LEU A 47 -24.35 13.16 -54.23
C LEU A 47 -25.09 12.13 -55.11
N ARG A 48 -26.43 12.09 -55.03
CA ARG A 48 -27.26 11.22 -55.89
C ARG A 48 -27.16 11.65 -57.35
N ASN A 49 -27.33 12.94 -57.64
CA ASN A 49 -27.25 13.47 -59.00
C ASN A 49 -25.88 13.25 -59.66
N LYS A 50 -24.80 13.25 -58.86
CA LYS A 50 -23.43 12.94 -59.30
C LYS A 50 -23.10 11.44 -59.30
N SER A 51 -24.05 10.57 -58.92
CA SER A 51 -23.85 9.12 -58.79
C SER A 51 -22.70 8.75 -57.84
N LEU A 52 -22.56 9.49 -56.73
CA LEU A 52 -21.51 9.30 -55.73
C LEU A 52 -21.96 8.51 -54.50
N LEU A 53 -23.27 8.26 -54.32
CA LEU A 53 -23.76 7.48 -53.18
C LEU A 53 -23.26 6.03 -53.26
N PRO A 54 -22.68 5.47 -52.17
CA PRO A 54 -22.24 4.08 -52.17
C PRO A 54 -23.45 3.14 -52.21
N THR A 55 -23.28 2.03 -52.90
CA THR A 55 -24.31 0.98 -53.01
C THR A 55 -24.40 0.12 -51.76
N GLU A 56 -23.32 0.03 -50.98
CA GLU A 56 -23.27 -0.58 -49.65
C GLU A 56 -23.27 0.52 -48.57
N GLN A 57 -23.80 0.21 -47.39
CA GLN A 57 -23.78 1.13 -46.26
C GLN A 57 -22.33 1.51 -45.86
N PRO A 58 -22.02 2.79 -45.55
CA PRO A 58 -20.65 3.27 -45.35
C PRO A 58 -20.10 3.12 -43.93
N TYR A 59 -20.85 2.52 -42.99
CA TYR A 59 -20.54 2.47 -41.56
C TYR A 59 -19.79 1.20 -41.11
N GLY A 60 -19.31 0.37 -42.03
CA GLY A 60 -18.62 -0.89 -41.70
C GLY A 60 -17.22 -0.74 -41.09
N ASN A 61 -16.58 0.43 -41.25
CA ASN A 61 -15.25 0.71 -40.74
C ASN A 61 -15.29 1.55 -39.43
N PRO A 62 -14.16 1.66 -38.70
CA PRO A 62 -14.06 2.58 -37.58
C PRO A 62 -14.45 4.02 -37.96
N PRO A 63 -15.07 4.78 -37.04
CA PRO A 63 -15.39 4.42 -35.66
C PRO A 63 -16.74 3.70 -35.49
N PHE A 64 -17.52 3.52 -36.56
CA PHE A 64 -18.88 2.97 -36.44
C PHE A 64 -18.89 1.44 -36.29
N ASN A 65 -18.00 0.72 -36.98
CA ASN A 65 -17.88 -0.74 -36.95
C ASN A 65 -19.23 -1.48 -37.11
N TYR A 66 -20.12 -0.94 -37.93
CA TYR A 66 -21.46 -1.48 -38.13
C TYR A 66 -21.42 -2.68 -39.08
N ALA A 67 -21.67 -3.87 -38.54
CA ALA A 67 -21.64 -5.14 -39.27
C ALA A 67 -22.85 -5.41 -40.19
N GLY A 68 -23.72 -4.42 -40.38
CA GLY A 68 -24.88 -4.54 -41.26
C GLY A 68 -24.51 -4.66 -42.73
N ASN A 69 -25.35 -5.35 -43.50
CA ASN A 69 -25.14 -5.63 -44.92
C ASN A 69 -26.19 -4.93 -45.82
N GLU A 70 -26.79 -3.85 -45.33
CA GLU A 70 -27.77 -3.07 -46.08
C GLU A 70 -27.18 -2.48 -47.36
N THR A 71 -27.97 -2.52 -48.43
CA THR A 71 -27.60 -2.02 -49.76
C THR A 71 -28.68 -1.09 -50.30
N LEU A 72 -28.24 -0.07 -51.04
CA LEU A 72 -29.11 0.90 -51.71
C LEU A 72 -29.69 0.29 -52.98
N THR A 73 -31.01 0.14 -53.03
CA THR A 73 -31.71 -0.38 -54.22
C THR A 73 -31.78 0.65 -55.33
N ALA A 74 -31.50 0.23 -56.57
CA ALA A 74 -31.44 1.11 -57.74
C ALA A 74 -32.74 1.90 -58.00
N GLU A 75 -33.91 1.34 -57.68
CA GLU A 75 -35.20 2.02 -57.82
C GLU A 75 -35.29 3.31 -56.97
N LEU A 76 -34.62 3.35 -55.81
CA LEU A 76 -34.59 4.54 -54.96
C LEU A 76 -33.68 5.64 -55.51
N LEU A 77 -32.72 5.31 -56.38
CA LEU A 77 -31.87 6.31 -57.04
C LEU A 77 -32.62 7.06 -58.14
N ASP A 78 -33.70 6.50 -58.69
CA ASP A 78 -34.57 7.14 -59.68
C ASP A 78 -35.58 8.14 -59.05
N SER A 79 -35.66 8.20 -57.72
CA SER A 79 -36.56 9.13 -57.02
C SER A 79 -36.15 10.60 -57.20
N ASP A 80 -37.15 11.47 -57.37
CA ASP A 80 -37.00 12.91 -57.56
C ASP A 80 -37.76 13.73 -56.50
N GLY A 81 -37.72 15.06 -56.61
CA GLY A 81 -38.46 15.96 -55.74
C GLY A 81 -38.13 15.79 -54.25
N GLY A 82 -39.14 15.81 -53.38
CA GLY A 82 -38.92 15.68 -51.92
C GLY A 82 -38.47 14.27 -51.47
N THR A 83 -38.60 13.25 -52.32
CA THR A 83 -38.29 11.85 -52.00
C THR A 83 -36.90 11.42 -52.47
N ALA A 84 -36.19 12.25 -53.23
CA ALA A 84 -34.83 11.96 -53.68
C ALA A 84 -33.89 11.70 -52.49
N ILE A 85 -32.97 10.74 -52.65
CA ILE A 85 -32.00 10.37 -51.60
C ILE A 85 -30.89 11.41 -51.49
N VAL A 86 -30.60 11.83 -50.27
CA VAL A 86 -29.53 12.77 -49.90
C VAL A 86 -28.26 11.99 -49.53
N ASP A 87 -28.35 11.11 -48.55
CA ASP A 87 -27.24 10.28 -48.06
C ASP A 87 -27.71 9.10 -47.19
N TRP A 88 -26.79 8.23 -46.79
CA TRP A 88 -26.94 7.23 -45.74
C TRP A 88 -26.96 7.88 -44.34
N VAL A 89 -27.68 7.25 -43.40
CA VAL A 89 -27.67 7.51 -41.96
C VAL A 89 -27.64 6.19 -41.19
N LEU A 90 -27.10 6.19 -39.98
CA LEU A 90 -27.12 5.04 -39.07
C LEU A 90 -28.03 5.34 -37.89
N LEU A 91 -29.02 4.47 -37.66
CA LEU A 91 -29.91 4.55 -36.51
C LEU A 91 -29.43 3.59 -35.43
N ASP A 92 -29.10 4.14 -34.25
CA ASP A 92 -28.71 3.38 -33.07
C ASP A 92 -29.83 3.48 -32.02
N ILE A 93 -30.31 2.34 -31.52
CA ILE A 93 -31.39 2.24 -30.54
C ILE A 93 -30.78 1.86 -29.18
N TYR A 94 -30.85 2.75 -28.20
CA TYR A 94 -30.29 2.57 -26.87
C TYR A 94 -31.39 2.34 -25.84
N VAL A 95 -31.18 1.41 -24.89
CA VAL A 95 -32.09 1.29 -23.73
C VAL A 95 -31.98 2.56 -22.90
N ALA A 96 -33.09 3.16 -22.48
CA ALA A 96 -33.05 4.40 -21.70
C ALA A 96 -32.22 4.22 -20.42
N GLY A 97 -31.19 5.06 -20.24
CA GLY A 97 -30.22 4.97 -19.14
C GLY A 97 -28.97 4.12 -19.43
N ASN A 98 -28.85 3.50 -20.61
CA ASN A 98 -27.63 2.82 -21.08
C ASN A 98 -27.26 3.31 -22.49
N THR A 99 -26.22 4.14 -22.58
CA THR A 99 -25.75 4.75 -23.83
C THR A 99 -24.48 4.10 -24.40
N ASN A 100 -23.97 3.02 -23.78
CA ASN A 100 -22.66 2.47 -24.11
C ASN A 100 -22.69 1.55 -25.35
N GLU A 101 -23.72 0.69 -25.47
CA GLU A 101 -23.93 -0.17 -26.64
C GLU A 101 -25.39 -0.08 -27.11
N PRO A 102 -25.65 0.13 -28.41
CA PRO A 102 -27.00 0.13 -28.93
C PRO A 102 -27.59 -1.29 -28.93
N ALA A 103 -28.81 -1.42 -28.40
CA ALA A 103 -29.60 -2.65 -28.43
C ALA A 103 -29.97 -3.10 -29.85
N ALA A 104 -30.05 -2.16 -30.80
CA ALA A 104 -30.15 -2.45 -32.21
C ALA A 104 -29.58 -1.31 -33.05
N ARG A 105 -29.12 -1.65 -34.26
CA ARG A 105 -28.58 -0.69 -35.22
C ARG A 105 -29.16 -0.98 -36.60
N LYS A 106 -29.38 0.05 -37.41
CA LYS A 106 -29.83 -0.09 -38.80
C LYS A 106 -29.34 1.03 -39.69
N ALA A 107 -28.70 0.70 -40.81
CA ALA A 107 -28.35 1.68 -41.83
C ALA A 107 -29.56 1.96 -42.72
N ALA A 108 -29.87 3.23 -42.93
CA ALA A 108 -31.05 3.70 -43.67
C ALA A 108 -30.68 4.88 -44.58
N LEU A 109 -31.63 5.32 -45.41
CA LEU A 109 -31.43 6.41 -46.36
C LEU A 109 -32.20 7.65 -45.93
N LEU A 110 -31.59 8.81 -46.07
CA LEU A 110 -32.19 10.10 -45.81
C LEU A 110 -32.73 10.73 -47.10
N GLN A 111 -33.99 11.14 -47.12
CA GLN A 111 -34.62 11.82 -48.26
C GLN A 111 -34.54 13.35 -48.15
N ARG A 112 -34.68 14.06 -49.28
CA ARG A 112 -34.63 15.55 -49.34
C ARG A 112 -35.62 16.26 -48.43
N ASN A 113 -36.78 15.66 -48.16
CA ASN A 113 -37.79 16.18 -47.24
C ASN A 113 -37.48 15.89 -45.74
N GLY A 114 -36.40 15.16 -45.46
CA GLY A 114 -35.90 14.78 -44.14
C GLY A 114 -36.35 13.41 -43.64
N LEU A 115 -37.23 12.68 -44.36
CA LEU A 115 -37.65 11.35 -43.93
C LEU A 115 -36.52 10.34 -44.06
N ILE A 116 -36.38 9.48 -43.05
CA ILE A 116 -35.47 8.34 -43.09
C ILE A 116 -36.26 7.12 -43.56
N VAL A 117 -35.77 6.46 -44.60
CA VAL A 117 -36.43 5.32 -45.27
C VAL A 117 -35.53 4.11 -45.36
N ASP A 118 -36.16 2.94 -45.39
CA ASP A 118 -35.47 1.66 -45.55
C ASP A 118 -34.75 1.60 -46.92
N SER A 119 -33.49 1.17 -46.89
CA SER A 119 -32.59 1.21 -48.05
C SER A 119 -32.95 0.24 -49.18
N GLN A 120 -33.78 -0.76 -48.88
CA GLN A 120 -34.24 -1.75 -49.84
C GLN A 120 -35.66 -1.46 -50.34
N THR A 121 -36.56 -1.09 -49.44
CA THR A 121 -38.00 -0.98 -49.74
C THR A 121 -38.49 0.46 -49.94
N GLY A 122 -37.73 1.47 -49.51
CA GLY A 122 -38.18 2.86 -49.48
C GLY A 122 -39.28 3.14 -48.45
N SER A 123 -39.59 2.18 -47.57
CA SER A 123 -40.58 2.34 -46.51
C SER A 123 -40.13 3.38 -45.49
N THR A 124 -41.02 4.29 -45.10
CA THR A 124 -40.80 5.21 -43.96
C THR A 124 -41.01 4.52 -42.61
N GLN A 125 -41.49 3.28 -42.61
CA GLN A 125 -41.66 2.45 -41.43
C GLN A 125 -40.42 1.55 -41.30
N LEU A 126 -39.54 1.89 -40.36
CA LEU A 126 -38.31 1.17 -40.07
C LEU A 126 -38.56 0.19 -38.94
N THR A 127 -38.27 -1.09 -39.18
CA THR A 127 -38.50 -2.14 -38.20
C THR A 127 -37.21 -2.73 -37.66
N PHE A 128 -37.26 -3.13 -36.38
CA PHE A 128 -36.16 -3.73 -35.63
C PHE A 128 -36.66 -5.03 -34.98
N PRO A 129 -36.31 -6.19 -35.55
CA PRO A 129 -36.95 -7.47 -35.20
C PRO A 129 -36.47 -8.08 -33.87
N ASP A 130 -35.33 -7.64 -33.33
CA ASP A 130 -34.63 -8.30 -32.21
C ASP A 130 -34.69 -7.54 -30.87
N ILE A 131 -35.56 -6.52 -30.76
CA ILE A 131 -35.70 -5.72 -29.54
C ILE A 131 -37.15 -5.71 -29.04
N LYS A 132 -37.32 -5.70 -27.72
CA LYS A 132 -38.63 -5.75 -27.04
C LYS A 132 -39.26 -4.36 -26.97
N ALA A 133 -40.56 -4.30 -26.70
CA ALA A 133 -41.20 -3.03 -26.33
C ALA A 133 -40.69 -2.56 -24.96
N ASP A 134 -40.14 -1.34 -24.90
CA ASP A 134 -39.56 -0.73 -23.69
C ASP A 134 -39.33 0.77 -23.94
N VAL A 135 -38.74 1.47 -22.97
CA VAL A 135 -38.30 2.86 -23.12
C VAL A 135 -36.88 2.89 -23.69
N TYR A 136 -36.73 3.57 -24.83
CA TYR A 136 -35.47 3.68 -25.58
C TYR A 136 -35.11 5.13 -25.88
N GLN A 137 -33.85 5.37 -26.24
CA GLN A 137 -33.40 6.57 -26.93
C GLN A 137 -32.94 6.18 -28.33
N VAL A 138 -33.27 6.99 -29.33
CA VAL A 138 -32.89 6.75 -30.72
C VAL A 138 -31.89 7.80 -31.13
N ALA A 139 -30.72 7.35 -31.60
CA ALA A 139 -29.69 8.23 -32.13
C ALA A 139 -29.68 8.18 -33.66
N VAL A 140 -29.60 9.35 -34.29
CA VAL A 140 -29.30 9.49 -35.72
C VAL A 140 -27.84 9.87 -35.86
N ARG A 141 -27.05 8.96 -36.44
CA ARG A 141 -25.63 9.13 -36.71
C ARG A 141 -25.41 9.32 -38.20
N HIS A 142 -24.39 10.11 -38.54
CA HIS A 142 -24.01 10.40 -39.91
C HIS A 142 -22.49 10.47 -40.02
N ARG A 143 -21.96 10.27 -41.22
CA ARG A 143 -20.51 10.16 -41.48
C ARG A 143 -19.71 11.44 -41.21
N ASN A 144 -20.34 12.60 -41.14
CA ASN A 144 -19.63 13.88 -40.93
C ASN A 144 -20.43 14.94 -40.16
N HIS A 145 -21.48 14.50 -39.48
CA HIS A 145 -22.28 15.35 -38.60
C HIS A 145 -22.26 14.82 -37.17
N LEU A 146 -22.50 15.71 -36.21
CA LEU A 146 -22.70 15.32 -34.81
C LEU A 146 -23.95 14.45 -34.65
N THR A 147 -23.83 13.41 -33.82
CA THR A 147 -24.92 12.51 -33.48
C THR A 147 -26.05 13.27 -32.77
N THR A 148 -27.31 12.96 -33.07
CA THR A 148 -28.46 13.51 -32.33
C THR A 148 -29.25 12.39 -31.67
N LEU A 149 -29.46 12.49 -30.36
CA LEU A 149 -30.29 11.57 -29.59
C LEU A 149 -31.70 12.11 -29.36
N SER A 150 -32.68 11.22 -29.32
CA SER A 150 -34.02 11.54 -28.86
C SER A 150 -34.08 11.61 -27.34
N GLN A 151 -35.11 12.26 -26.81
CA GLN A 151 -35.54 11.99 -25.43
C GLN A 151 -35.96 10.52 -25.31
N ALA A 152 -35.95 10.01 -24.08
CA ALA A 152 -36.43 8.67 -23.78
C ALA A 152 -37.90 8.51 -24.21
N ILE A 153 -38.17 7.52 -25.05
CA ILE A 153 -39.47 7.30 -25.68
C ILE A 153 -39.85 5.81 -25.62
N GLU A 154 -41.13 5.54 -25.41
CA GLU A 154 -41.64 4.17 -25.47
C GLU A 154 -41.73 3.71 -26.93
N LEU A 155 -41.02 2.62 -27.24
CA LEU A 155 -41.12 1.96 -28.53
C LEU A 155 -41.88 0.64 -28.38
N SER A 156 -42.78 0.37 -29.31
CA SER A 156 -43.63 -0.82 -29.30
C SER A 156 -43.89 -1.33 -30.73
N GLN A 157 -44.79 -2.30 -30.89
CA GLN A 157 -45.23 -2.76 -32.22
C GLN A 157 -45.99 -1.68 -33.01
N ALA A 158 -46.55 -0.68 -32.33
CA ALA A 158 -47.12 0.49 -33.01
C ALA A 158 -45.98 1.42 -33.46
N THR A 159 -46.03 1.89 -34.70
CA THR A 159 -45.00 2.78 -35.25
C THR A 159 -44.95 4.10 -34.49
N THR A 160 -43.82 4.36 -33.83
CA THR A 160 -43.56 5.61 -33.10
C THR A 160 -42.89 6.63 -34.03
N SER A 161 -43.42 7.86 -34.07
CA SER A 161 -42.87 8.95 -34.89
C SER A 161 -41.85 9.77 -34.10
N LEU A 162 -40.64 9.91 -34.64
CA LEU A 162 -39.53 10.70 -34.11
C LEU A 162 -39.14 11.80 -35.10
N ASP A 163 -39.28 13.05 -34.68
CA ASP A 163 -38.96 14.20 -35.52
C ASP A 163 -37.83 15.03 -34.89
N PHE A 164 -36.60 14.76 -35.33
CA PHE A 164 -35.40 15.46 -34.88
C PHE A 164 -35.31 16.90 -35.43
N THR A 165 -36.24 17.32 -36.30
CA THR A 165 -36.27 18.67 -36.89
C THR A 165 -37.02 19.68 -36.03
N GLN A 166 -37.69 19.22 -34.97
CA GLN A 166 -38.40 20.08 -34.02
C GLN A 166 -37.42 20.92 -33.21
N THR A 167 -37.70 22.22 -33.11
CA THR A 167 -36.89 23.15 -32.32
C THR A 167 -37.40 23.22 -30.89
N GLU A 168 -36.55 22.89 -29.92
CA GLU A 168 -36.78 23.19 -28.51
C GLU A 168 -36.02 24.47 -28.12
N THR A 169 -36.60 25.28 -27.23
CA THR A 169 -36.15 26.66 -26.93
C THR A 169 -34.79 26.80 -26.24
N SER A 170 -34.05 25.73 -26.04
CA SER A 170 -32.76 25.72 -25.32
C SER A 170 -31.77 24.65 -25.81
N ASP A 171 -32.05 23.99 -26.94
CA ASP A 171 -31.20 22.91 -27.43
C ASP A 171 -30.04 23.43 -28.30
N THR A 172 -28.81 23.33 -27.78
CA THR A 172 -27.59 23.68 -28.50
C THR A 172 -26.94 22.48 -29.21
N THR A 173 -27.43 21.26 -29.00
CA THR A 173 -26.88 20.04 -29.61
C THR A 173 -27.18 19.89 -31.08
N ARG A 174 -28.07 20.73 -31.59
CA ARG A 174 -28.48 20.79 -32.98
C ARG A 174 -28.37 22.21 -33.50
N TYR A 175 -28.02 22.33 -34.77
CA TYR A 175 -28.01 23.62 -35.46
C TYR A 175 -29.45 24.05 -35.73
N VAL A 176 -29.86 25.20 -35.19
CA VAL A 176 -31.21 25.74 -35.39
C VAL A 176 -31.18 26.92 -36.36
N SER A 177 -31.92 26.82 -37.46
CA SER A 177 -32.13 27.92 -38.42
C SER A 177 -33.56 27.91 -38.97
N GLN A 178 -34.18 29.09 -39.10
CA GLN A 178 -35.55 29.27 -39.61
C GLN A 178 -36.60 28.32 -38.99
N ASN A 179 -36.57 28.15 -37.66
CA ASN A 179 -37.43 27.23 -36.90
C ASN A 179 -37.33 25.75 -37.32
N LYS A 180 -36.15 25.31 -37.79
CA LYS A 180 -35.83 23.88 -37.93
C LYS A 180 -34.51 23.56 -37.25
N ALA A 181 -34.49 22.45 -36.53
CA ALA A 181 -33.29 21.85 -35.98
C ALA A 181 -32.65 20.90 -37.01
N MET A 182 -31.32 20.89 -37.06
CA MET A 182 -30.49 20.12 -38.00
C MET A 182 -29.30 19.54 -37.25
N LEU A 183 -28.77 18.41 -37.73
CA LEU A 183 -27.51 17.87 -37.22
C LEU A 183 -26.38 18.85 -37.58
N TRP A 184 -25.43 19.08 -36.67
CA TRP A 184 -24.28 19.96 -36.93
C TRP A 184 -23.30 19.30 -37.90
N ALA A 185 -22.92 19.99 -38.98
CA ALA A 185 -21.85 19.55 -39.88
C ALA A 185 -20.48 19.91 -39.29
N GLY A 186 -19.46 19.07 -39.49
CA GLY A 186 -18.07 19.44 -39.15
C GLY A 186 -17.24 18.36 -38.45
N ASN A 187 -17.85 17.23 -38.11
CA ASN A 187 -17.23 16.10 -37.41
C ASN A 187 -16.52 15.19 -38.43
N THR A 188 -15.39 15.67 -38.97
CA THR A 188 -14.69 15.07 -40.11
C THR A 188 -13.92 13.79 -39.78
N ASP A 189 -13.53 13.62 -38.51
CA ASP A 189 -12.86 12.42 -38.00
C ASP A 189 -13.84 11.46 -37.27
N THR A 190 -15.12 11.83 -37.20
CA THR A 190 -16.22 11.05 -36.61
C THR A 190 -16.10 10.77 -35.11
N ASN A 191 -15.40 11.62 -34.36
CA ASN A 191 -15.21 11.51 -32.91
C ASN A 191 -16.35 12.11 -32.05
N ASN A 192 -17.46 12.57 -32.66
CA ASN A 192 -18.60 13.24 -32.02
C ASN A 192 -18.27 14.63 -31.44
N GLN A 193 -17.20 15.25 -31.91
CA GLN A 193 -16.83 16.63 -31.61
C GLN A 193 -16.69 17.42 -32.91
N ILE A 194 -16.77 18.75 -32.83
CA ILE A 194 -16.33 19.64 -33.90
C ILE A 194 -15.30 20.59 -33.30
N VAL A 195 -14.07 20.47 -33.77
CA VAL A 195 -12.92 21.24 -33.28
C VAL A 195 -12.30 22.00 -34.44
N ALA A 196 -12.36 23.34 -34.40
CA ALA A 196 -11.77 24.18 -35.44
C ALA A 196 -10.26 24.44 -35.24
N SER A 197 -9.77 24.46 -34.00
CA SER A 197 -8.38 24.78 -33.66
C SER A 197 -7.97 24.14 -32.33
N GLY A 198 -6.77 23.56 -32.25
CA GLY A 198 -6.28 22.81 -31.09
C GLY A 198 -5.58 21.50 -31.51
N PRO A 199 -5.13 20.65 -30.57
CA PRO A 199 -4.78 19.26 -30.87
C PRO A 199 -5.98 18.51 -31.49
N ASP A 200 -5.71 17.51 -32.33
CA ASP A 200 -6.72 16.60 -32.92
C ASP A 200 -7.96 17.31 -33.52
N ASN A 201 -7.72 18.40 -34.24
CA ASN A 201 -8.80 19.23 -34.80
C ASN A 201 -9.27 18.76 -36.20
N ASP A 202 -10.56 18.95 -36.48
CA ASP A 202 -11.21 18.63 -37.75
C ASP A 202 -10.66 19.43 -38.93
N SER A 203 -10.18 20.67 -38.68
CA SER A 203 -9.56 21.49 -39.72
C SER A 203 -8.34 20.81 -40.33
N ASN A 204 -7.53 20.13 -39.51
CA ASN A 204 -6.34 19.40 -39.92
C ASN A 204 -6.71 18.10 -40.63
N THR A 205 -7.76 17.40 -40.20
CA THR A 205 -8.30 16.23 -40.90
C THR A 205 -8.74 16.61 -42.32
N LEU A 206 -9.50 17.69 -42.46
CA LEU A 206 -9.91 18.26 -43.75
C LEU A 206 -8.71 18.66 -44.61
N PHE A 207 -7.77 19.42 -44.04
CA PHE A 207 -6.57 19.88 -44.74
C PHE A 207 -5.72 18.71 -45.25
N THR A 208 -5.45 17.75 -44.38
CA THR A 208 -4.63 16.57 -44.68
C THR A 208 -5.28 15.72 -45.76
N ARG A 209 -6.60 15.51 -45.69
CA ARG A 209 -7.32 14.74 -46.70
C ARG A 209 -7.23 15.37 -48.10
N VAL A 210 -7.35 16.70 -48.19
CA VAL A 210 -7.18 17.44 -49.46
C VAL A 210 -5.74 17.36 -49.98
N LEU A 211 -4.74 17.50 -49.11
CA LEU A 211 -3.32 17.48 -49.51
C LEU A 211 -2.82 16.10 -49.93
N THR A 212 -3.33 15.04 -49.29
CA THR A 212 -2.87 13.66 -49.48
C THR A 212 -3.64 12.90 -50.56
N ASP A 213 -4.63 13.55 -51.18
CA ASP A 213 -5.37 12.91 -52.27
C ASP A 213 -4.45 12.54 -53.44
N SER A 214 -4.63 11.32 -53.96
CA SER A 214 -3.77 10.77 -55.02
C SER A 214 -3.80 11.59 -56.32
N GLU A 215 -4.88 12.35 -56.56
CA GLU A 215 -5.00 13.24 -57.72
C GLU A 215 -4.38 14.63 -57.45
N ASN A 216 -4.05 14.98 -56.20
CA ASN A 216 -3.39 16.23 -55.81
C ASN A 216 -1.85 16.10 -55.79
N ALA A 217 -1.27 15.71 -56.93
CA ALA A 217 0.18 15.46 -57.05
C ALA A 217 1.08 16.66 -56.68
N SER A 218 0.54 17.88 -56.63
CA SER A 218 1.26 19.11 -56.26
C SER A 218 0.99 19.58 -54.83
N GLN A 219 0.21 18.82 -54.04
CA GLN A 219 -0.12 19.12 -52.64
C GLN A 219 -0.58 20.57 -52.43
N ILE A 220 -1.48 21.05 -53.30
CA ILE A 220 -2.01 22.41 -53.21
C ILE A 220 -3.29 22.44 -52.36
N ALA A 221 -3.39 23.41 -51.45
CA ALA A 221 -4.49 23.54 -50.49
C ALA A 221 -5.85 23.91 -51.12
N ASN A 222 -5.86 24.43 -52.34
CA ASN A 222 -7.06 24.76 -53.11
C ASN A 222 -7.44 23.68 -54.15
N PHE A 223 -6.90 22.46 -53.99
CA PHE A 223 -7.34 21.31 -54.78
C PHE A 223 -8.79 20.96 -54.46
N THR A 224 -9.54 20.55 -55.49
CA THR A 224 -10.92 20.09 -55.34
C THR A 224 -10.93 18.57 -55.36
N LEU A 225 -11.06 17.96 -54.18
CA LEU A 225 -11.21 16.51 -54.03
C LEU A 225 -12.67 16.16 -54.36
N ARG A 226 -12.89 15.27 -55.33
CA ARG A 226 -14.25 14.87 -55.76
C ARG A 226 -14.55 13.46 -55.28
N GLY A 227 -15.71 13.27 -54.67
CA GLY A 227 -16.11 11.94 -54.24
C GLY A 227 -17.10 11.93 -53.07
N TYR A 228 -17.30 10.74 -52.54
CA TYR A 228 -18.05 10.50 -51.31
C TYR A 228 -17.06 10.46 -50.14
N ASP A 229 -16.89 11.59 -49.46
CA ASP A 229 -15.85 11.75 -48.43
C ASP A 229 -16.45 12.32 -47.14
N ALA A 230 -15.90 11.96 -45.98
CA ALA A 230 -16.32 12.52 -44.69
C ALA A 230 -16.02 14.02 -44.59
N THR A 231 -15.03 14.50 -45.35
CA THR A 231 -14.64 15.92 -45.35
C THR A 231 -15.50 16.82 -46.23
N ASP A 232 -16.45 16.27 -47.01
CA ASP A 232 -17.47 17.02 -47.78
C ASP A 232 -18.63 17.45 -46.87
N LEU A 233 -18.43 18.55 -46.14
CA LEU A 233 -19.36 19.04 -45.11
C LEU A 233 -20.59 19.71 -45.70
N ASN A 234 -20.47 20.28 -46.90
CA ASN A 234 -21.60 20.90 -47.59
C ASN A 234 -22.43 19.88 -48.41
N MET A 235 -21.94 18.64 -48.55
CA MET A 235 -22.59 17.51 -49.23
C MET A 235 -22.78 17.72 -50.74
N ASP A 236 -21.93 18.54 -51.37
CA ASP A 236 -22.00 18.78 -52.81
C ASP A 236 -21.27 17.73 -53.63
N GLY A 237 -20.49 16.83 -53.02
CA GLY A 237 -19.64 15.84 -53.69
C GLY A 237 -18.23 16.32 -53.99
N SER A 238 -17.81 17.43 -53.37
CA SER A 238 -16.49 18.01 -53.53
C SER A 238 -15.98 18.61 -52.21
N THR A 239 -14.84 18.13 -51.70
CA THR A 239 -14.16 18.72 -50.54
C THR A 239 -13.17 19.80 -50.98
N LEU A 240 -13.28 20.99 -50.40
CA LEU A 240 -12.33 22.09 -50.59
C LEU A 240 -11.86 22.64 -49.23
N PHE A 241 -10.54 22.76 -49.05
CA PHE A 241 -9.95 23.47 -47.91
C PHE A 241 -9.77 24.98 -48.19
N ALA A 242 -9.34 25.38 -49.40
CA ALA A 242 -9.16 26.79 -49.74
C ALA A 242 -9.84 27.17 -51.07
N GLY A 243 -10.48 28.34 -51.11
CA GLY A 243 -11.21 28.86 -52.29
C GLY A 243 -12.67 29.21 -52.00
N PRO A 244 -13.42 29.73 -52.98
CA PRO A 244 -14.85 30.01 -52.83
C PRO A 244 -15.65 28.72 -52.59
N GLY A 245 -16.59 28.74 -51.63
CA GLY A 245 -17.46 27.59 -51.33
C GLY A 245 -16.78 26.44 -50.58
N ASN A 246 -15.65 26.70 -49.91
CA ASN A 246 -14.90 25.69 -49.15
C ASN A 246 -15.66 25.18 -47.91
N ASP A 247 -15.31 23.96 -47.49
CA ASP A 247 -15.91 23.26 -46.34
C ASP A 247 -15.39 23.79 -45.00
N ILE A 248 -14.12 24.25 -44.96
CA ILE A 248 -13.50 24.78 -43.73
C ILE A 248 -14.26 25.98 -43.16
N ASN A 249 -14.86 26.81 -44.01
CA ASN A 249 -15.67 27.95 -43.56
C ASN A 249 -16.92 27.49 -42.81
N LEU A 250 -17.55 26.37 -43.23
CA LEU A 250 -18.72 25.82 -42.54
C LEU A 250 -18.33 25.29 -41.16
N LEU A 251 -17.23 24.54 -41.08
CA LEU A 251 -16.66 24.02 -39.84
C LEU A 251 -16.32 25.14 -38.86
N GLN A 252 -15.54 26.14 -39.30
CA GLN A 252 -15.14 27.27 -38.46
C GLN A 252 -16.33 28.13 -38.04
N ALA A 253 -17.30 28.34 -38.93
CA ALA A 253 -18.52 29.08 -38.60
C ALA A 253 -19.36 28.36 -37.53
N ASN A 254 -19.45 27.02 -37.60
CA ASN A 254 -20.16 26.24 -36.60
C ASN A 254 -19.55 26.34 -35.21
N VAL A 255 -18.21 26.34 -35.11
CA VAL A 255 -17.51 26.55 -33.84
C VAL A 255 -17.68 27.98 -33.35
N LEU A 256 -17.39 28.98 -34.20
CA LEU A 256 -17.40 30.40 -33.81
C LEU A 256 -18.78 30.93 -33.43
N LEU A 257 -19.82 30.46 -34.12
CA LEU A 257 -21.19 30.94 -33.96
C LEU A 257 -22.04 29.99 -33.10
N HIS A 258 -21.42 28.98 -32.47
CA HIS A 258 -22.13 28.09 -31.57
C HIS A 258 -22.75 28.91 -30.41
N PRO A 259 -24.04 28.73 -30.06
CA PRO A 259 -24.68 29.53 -29.01
C PRO A 259 -24.00 29.44 -27.63
N GLY A 260 -23.32 28.32 -27.35
CA GLY A 260 -22.52 28.13 -26.13
C GLY A 260 -21.11 28.75 -26.18
N ASN A 261 -20.63 29.16 -27.35
CA ASN A 261 -19.32 29.81 -27.53
C ASN A 261 -19.42 31.32 -27.34
N THR A 262 -19.72 31.73 -26.10
CA THR A 262 -19.90 33.16 -25.76
C THR A 262 -18.63 33.99 -25.91
N ALA A 263 -17.46 33.35 -25.90
CA ALA A 263 -16.15 33.98 -26.12
C ALA A 263 -15.76 34.08 -27.61
N THR A 264 -16.56 33.52 -28.53
CA THR A 264 -16.26 33.45 -29.98
C THR A 264 -14.87 32.86 -30.27
N SER A 265 -14.48 31.83 -29.52
CA SER A 265 -13.16 31.23 -29.64
C SER A 265 -13.10 30.11 -30.69
N LEU A 266 -12.02 30.06 -31.47
CA LEU A 266 -11.79 28.99 -32.45
C LEU A 266 -11.42 27.64 -31.83
N ASN A 267 -11.00 27.62 -30.56
CA ASN A 267 -10.71 26.38 -29.83
C ASN A 267 -11.89 25.86 -29.00
N TYR A 268 -13.08 26.45 -29.16
CA TYR A 268 -14.29 25.94 -28.55
C TYR A 268 -14.66 24.59 -29.19
N ILE A 269 -14.99 23.60 -28.37
CA ILE A 269 -15.39 22.27 -28.82
C ILE A 269 -16.92 22.21 -28.86
N VAL A 270 -17.50 21.93 -30.02
CA VAL A 270 -18.94 21.66 -30.14
C VAL A 270 -19.16 20.17 -29.93
N THR A 271 -20.01 19.79 -28.96
CA THR A 271 -20.34 18.40 -28.63
C THR A 271 -21.86 18.17 -28.59
N THR A 272 -22.26 16.91 -28.45
CA THR A 272 -23.66 16.52 -28.20
C THR A 272 -23.96 16.55 -26.70
N ALA A 273 -25.19 16.87 -26.25
CA ALA A 273 -25.51 17.09 -24.82
C ALA A 273 -25.59 15.82 -23.95
N SER A 274 -25.04 14.70 -24.39
CA SER A 274 -24.75 13.56 -23.50
C SER A 274 -23.28 13.41 -23.16
N GLU A 275 -22.39 14.29 -23.65
CA GLU A 275 -20.94 14.18 -23.46
C GLU A 275 -20.33 15.46 -22.84
N SER A 276 -21.01 16.04 -21.85
CA SER A 276 -20.33 16.88 -20.87
C SER A 276 -19.74 15.98 -19.78
N THR A 277 -18.77 15.13 -20.15
CA THR A 277 -17.81 14.35 -19.31
C THR A 277 -17.17 13.23 -20.16
N ILE A 278 -16.17 13.53 -20.99
CA ILE A 278 -15.21 12.55 -21.54
C ILE A 278 -13.88 13.31 -21.73
N GLY A 279 -12.76 13.17 -21.00
CA GLY A 279 -12.31 12.09 -20.12
C GLY A 279 -12.37 10.79 -20.90
N ILE A 280 -11.33 10.44 -21.68
CA ILE A 280 -11.35 9.24 -22.54
C ILE A 280 -11.88 8.12 -21.66
N THR A 281 -13.11 7.66 -21.91
CA THR A 281 -13.68 6.68 -21.00
C THR A 281 -12.82 5.44 -21.17
N PRO A 282 -12.17 4.96 -20.11
CA PRO A 282 -11.36 3.77 -20.16
C PRO A 282 -12.18 2.66 -20.82
N PRO A 283 -11.56 1.74 -21.58
CA PRO A 283 -12.27 0.64 -22.22
C PRO A 283 -13.23 -0.02 -21.24
N GLU A 284 -14.42 -0.45 -21.68
CA GLU A 284 -15.44 -1.06 -20.81
C GLU A 284 -14.85 -2.15 -19.88
N ALA A 285 -13.81 -2.83 -20.33
CA ALA A 285 -13.01 -3.79 -19.57
C ALA A 285 -12.34 -3.20 -18.30
N VAL A 286 -11.78 -2.00 -18.37
CA VAL A 286 -11.15 -1.31 -17.23
C VAL A 286 -12.20 -0.98 -16.17
N GLU A 287 -13.34 -0.41 -16.55
CA GLU A 287 -14.41 -0.11 -15.60
C GLU A 287 -15.03 -1.37 -14.99
N GLN A 288 -15.18 -2.45 -15.78
CA GLN A 288 -15.55 -3.76 -15.24
C GLN A 288 -14.51 -4.29 -14.25
N ALA A 289 -13.22 -4.11 -14.51
CA ALA A 289 -12.14 -4.52 -13.62
C ALA A 289 -12.14 -3.71 -12.31
N LEU A 290 -12.35 -2.39 -12.39
CA LEU A 290 -12.45 -1.49 -11.24
C LEU A 290 -13.67 -1.77 -10.37
N ALA A 291 -14.80 -2.12 -10.98
CA ALA A 291 -16.02 -2.46 -10.25
C ALA A 291 -15.97 -3.86 -9.63
N SER A 292 -15.31 -4.82 -10.29
CA SER A 292 -15.24 -6.21 -9.81
C SER A 292 -14.01 -6.52 -8.96
N GLY A 293 -12.95 -5.74 -9.07
CA GLY A 293 -11.63 -6.10 -8.55
C GLY A 293 -11.02 -7.30 -9.28
N SER A 294 -11.32 -7.51 -10.57
CA SER A 294 -10.84 -8.67 -11.32
C SER A 294 -10.19 -8.28 -12.65
N VAL A 295 -9.00 -8.81 -12.90
CA VAL A 295 -8.24 -8.59 -14.16
C VAL A 295 -8.64 -9.54 -15.30
N LYS A 296 -9.64 -10.41 -15.12
CA LYS A 296 -9.94 -11.50 -16.06
C LYS A 296 -10.30 -11.06 -17.49
N LYS A 297 -10.77 -9.83 -17.67
CA LYS A 297 -11.27 -9.32 -18.96
C LYS A 297 -10.53 -8.10 -19.48
N VAL A 298 -9.45 -7.69 -18.82
CA VAL A 298 -8.71 -6.46 -19.14
C VAL A 298 -7.24 -6.81 -19.34
N SER A 299 -6.60 -6.17 -20.31
CA SER A 299 -5.16 -6.32 -20.55
C SER A 299 -4.33 -5.42 -19.64
N SER A 300 -3.04 -5.74 -19.47
CA SER A 300 -2.12 -4.90 -18.71
C SER A 300 -1.91 -3.53 -19.37
N ALA A 301 -1.95 -3.46 -20.70
CA ALA A 301 -1.82 -2.21 -21.45
C ALA A 301 -3.00 -1.27 -21.16
N GLU A 302 -4.24 -1.76 -21.24
CA GLU A 302 -5.43 -0.95 -20.91
C GLU A 302 -5.42 -0.45 -19.45
N LEU A 303 -4.91 -1.26 -18.52
CA LEU A 303 -4.75 -0.85 -17.12
C LEU A 303 -3.65 0.22 -16.97
N LEU A 304 -2.52 0.05 -17.65
CA LEU A 304 -1.40 0.99 -17.61
C LEU A 304 -1.81 2.36 -18.18
N ASP A 305 -2.42 2.37 -19.36
CA ASP A 305 -2.92 3.59 -20.02
C ASP A 305 -3.91 4.32 -19.11
N ALA A 306 -4.90 3.60 -18.58
CA ALA A 306 -5.88 4.18 -17.66
C ALA A 306 -5.24 4.69 -16.36
N THR A 307 -4.13 4.07 -15.90
CA THR A 307 -3.41 4.52 -14.71
C THR A 307 -2.71 5.85 -14.97
N LEU A 308 -1.99 5.95 -16.10
CA LEU A 308 -1.30 7.17 -16.51
C LEU A 308 -2.29 8.32 -16.75
N GLU A 309 -3.40 8.06 -17.45
CA GLU A 309 -4.48 9.02 -17.64
C GLU A 309 -5.05 9.49 -16.31
N THR A 310 -5.35 8.57 -15.39
CA THR A 310 -5.87 8.90 -14.06
C THR A 310 -4.91 9.79 -13.26
N ILE A 311 -3.59 9.61 -13.41
CA ILE A 311 -2.61 10.52 -12.78
C ILE A 311 -2.72 11.92 -13.36
N THR A 312 -2.77 12.04 -14.69
CA THR A 312 -2.89 13.34 -15.38
C THR A 312 -4.20 14.05 -15.04
N ASP A 313 -5.33 13.34 -15.01
CA ASP A 313 -6.64 13.91 -14.69
C ASP A 313 -6.69 14.43 -13.24
N ASN A 314 -6.14 13.65 -12.31
CA ASN A 314 -6.14 14.01 -10.89
C ASN A 314 -5.24 15.21 -10.57
N GLN A 315 -4.30 15.58 -11.45
CA GLN A 315 -3.51 16.81 -11.29
C GLN A 315 -4.40 18.06 -11.20
N ASN A 316 -5.52 18.05 -11.92
CA ASN A 316 -6.47 19.17 -11.97
C ASN A 316 -7.63 19.02 -10.98
N LEU A 317 -7.59 18.02 -10.09
CA LEU A 317 -8.64 17.79 -9.11
C LEU A 317 -8.88 19.05 -8.27
N LEU A 318 -10.13 19.53 -8.30
CA LEU A 318 -10.59 20.72 -7.58
C LEU A 318 -9.78 21.99 -7.90
N PHE A 319 -9.24 22.10 -9.11
CA PHE A 319 -8.52 23.30 -9.56
C PHE A 319 -9.41 24.56 -9.50
N ASP A 320 -10.67 24.47 -9.93
CA ASP A 320 -11.63 25.58 -9.83
C ASP A 320 -11.90 25.99 -8.38
N ALA A 321 -11.96 25.01 -7.46
CA ALA A 321 -12.10 25.31 -6.04
C ALA A 321 -10.85 26.04 -5.51
N LYS A 322 -9.64 25.59 -5.86
CA LYS A 322 -8.39 26.28 -5.48
C LYS A 322 -8.34 27.71 -6.01
N THR A 323 -8.71 27.92 -7.28
CA THR A 323 -8.73 29.28 -7.86
C THR A 323 -9.77 30.17 -7.18
N GLN A 324 -10.93 29.61 -6.78
CA GLN A 324 -11.91 30.32 -5.95
C GLN A 324 -11.36 30.68 -4.57
N LEU A 325 -10.77 29.72 -3.86
CA LEU A 325 -10.26 29.90 -2.49
C LEU A 325 -9.17 30.99 -2.42
N PHE A 326 -8.28 31.03 -3.40
CA PHE A 326 -7.17 32.00 -3.46
C PHE A 326 -7.48 33.23 -4.32
N ASN A 327 -8.70 33.34 -4.86
CA ASN A 327 -9.13 34.43 -5.73
C ASN A 327 -8.18 34.66 -6.92
N LEU A 328 -7.86 33.58 -7.63
CA LEU A 328 -6.98 33.55 -8.81
C LEU A 328 -7.78 33.72 -10.12
N ASN A 329 -7.08 33.80 -11.24
CA ASN A 329 -7.67 33.62 -12.57
C ASN A 329 -8.02 32.15 -12.80
N THR A 330 -8.82 31.87 -13.84
CA THR A 330 -9.19 30.51 -14.24
C THR A 330 -8.02 29.68 -14.76
N ASP A 331 -6.85 30.28 -15.00
CA ASP A 331 -5.60 29.61 -15.36
C ASP A 331 -4.66 29.43 -14.15
N GLY A 332 -5.11 29.78 -12.94
CA GLY A 332 -4.31 29.69 -11.71
C GLY A 332 -3.33 30.85 -11.51
N ALA A 333 -3.21 31.78 -12.45
CA ALA A 333 -2.36 32.95 -12.28
C ALA A 333 -2.97 33.97 -11.30
N ALA A 334 -2.11 34.73 -10.62
CA ALA A 334 -2.55 35.85 -9.81
C ALA A 334 -3.24 36.93 -10.65
N ARG A 335 -4.28 37.55 -10.10
CA ARG A 335 -5.00 38.65 -10.72
C ARG A 335 -4.16 39.92 -10.73
N ASN A 336 -4.21 40.64 -11.85
CA ASN A 336 -3.48 41.89 -12.04
C ASN A 336 -3.94 43.03 -11.11
N ASP A 337 -5.13 42.91 -10.51
CA ASP A 337 -5.66 43.89 -9.57
C ASP A 337 -5.13 43.73 -8.13
N GLY A 338 -4.29 42.71 -7.88
CA GLY A 338 -3.72 42.42 -6.57
C GLY A 338 -4.69 41.80 -5.57
N SER A 339 -5.88 41.37 -6.01
CA SER A 339 -6.90 40.77 -5.13
C SER A 339 -6.63 39.29 -4.82
N SER A 340 -5.70 38.64 -5.51
CA SER A 340 -5.32 37.25 -5.24
C SER A 340 -4.59 37.09 -3.91
N LEU A 341 -4.84 35.96 -3.26
CA LEU A 341 -4.27 35.62 -1.96
C LEU A 341 -2.91 34.91 -2.15
N THR A 342 -1.86 35.68 -2.40
CA THR A 342 -0.49 35.18 -2.68
C THR A 342 0.54 35.44 -1.58
N ASN A 343 0.08 35.86 -0.40
CA ASN A 343 0.92 36.17 0.74
C ASN A 343 0.18 35.81 2.04
N ILE A 344 -0.11 34.52 2.23
CA ILE A 344 -0.84 34.00 3.40
C ILE A 344 0.12 33.72 4.56
N ASP A 345 -0.23 34.20 5.75
CA ASP A 345 0.48 33.89 7.01
C ASP A 345 -0.47 33.15 7.95
N TRP A 346 0.00 32.01 8.48
CA TRP A 346 -0.67 31.30 9.55
C TRP A 346 0.36 30.63 10.46
N ASN A 347 0.37 31.02 11.74
CA ASN A 347 1.09 30.32 12.80
C ASN A 347 0.15 29.39 13.59
N PRO A 348 0.11 28.09 13.24
CA PRO A 348 -0.76 27.12 13.91
C PRO A 348 -0.29 26.75 15.33
N THR A 349 0.92 27.19 15.72
CA THR A 349 1.68 26.81 16.92
C THR A 349 2.13 25.33 16.91
N HIS A 350 2.61 24.87 18.05
CA HIS A 350 3.00 23.49 18.31
C HIS A 350 1.79 22.58 18.53
N ASP A 351 0.60 23.14 18.75
CA ASP A 351 -0.67 22.44 18.99
C ASP A 351 -1.43 22.25 17.66
N ALA A 352 -0.79 21.58 16.71
CA ALA A 352 -1.34 21.32 15.38
C ALA A 352 -0.78 20.02 14.80
N THR A 353 -1.51 19.43 13.85
CA THR A 353 -1.10 18.24 13.10
C THR A 353 -0.80 18.57 11.64
N MET A 354 0.12 17.81 11.05
CA MET A 354 0.31 17.74 9.60
C MET A 354 -0.54 16.60 9.05
N LEU A 355 -1.14 16.85 7.90
CA LEU A 355 -2.09 15.98 7.23
C LEU A 355 -1.44 15.33 6.00
N LEU A 356 -2.12 14.31 5.47
CA LEU A 356 -1.80 13.72 4.18
C LEU A 356 -3.09 13.48 3.38
N SER A 357 -3.14 14.06 2.19
CA SER A 357 -4.19 13.91 1.20
C SER A 357 -4.17 12.53 0.54
N THR A 358 -5.32 12.11 0.04
CA THR A 358 -5.47 10.92 -0.81
C THR A 358 -5.61 11.39 -2.25
N TYR A 359 -4.56 11.21 -3.04
CA TYR A 359 -4.51 11.63 -4.43
C TYR A 359 -5.68 11.03 -5.25
N GLY A 360 -6.41 11.89 -5.97
CA GLY A 360 -7.61 11.54 -6.71
C GLY A 360 -8.92 11.56 -5.90
N MET A 361 -8.86 11.71 -4.57
CA MET A 361 -10.04 11.85 -3.71
C MET A 361 -10.18 13.27 -3.15
N ASN A 362 -9.07 13.86 -2.76
CA ASN A 362 -8.98 15.21 -2.20
C ASN A 362 -7.63 15.83 -2.59
N THR A 363 -7.46 17.11 -2.26
CA THR A 363 -6.23 17.84 -2.60
C THR A 363 -5.80 18.77 -1.48
N PRO A 364 -4.48 18.94 -1.25
CA PRO A 364 -3.99 19.97 -0.36
C PRO A 364 -4.29 21.35 -0.94
N VAL A 365 -4.59 22.29 -0.03
CA VAL A 365 -4.73 23.73 -0.31
C VAL A 365 -3.73 24.55 0.48
N LEU A 366 -3.35 24.12 1.68
CA LEU A 366 -2.35 24.80 2.49
C LEU A 366 -1.21 23.82 2.80
N VAL A 367 0.01 24.26 2.49
CA VAL A 367 1.25 23.52 2.74
C VAL A 367 2.20 24.43 3.51
N THR A 368 2.80 23.93 4.58
CA THR A 368 3.76 24.70 5.38
C THR A 368 5.00 25.02 4.56
N ASN A 369 5.47 26.26 4.61
CA ASN A 369 6.67 26.72 3.88
C ASN A 369 7.69 27.39 4.81
N SER A 370 7.44 27.35 6.13
CA SER A 370 8.28 27.99 7.15
C SER A 370 8.18 27.25 8.48
N ALA A 371 9.04 27.61 9.43
CA ALA A 371 9.05 27.09 10.80
C ALA A 371 9.38 28.20 11.80
N ALA A 372 9.18 27.95 13.10
CA ALA A 372 9.66 28.85 14.14
C ALA A 372 11.19 29.01 14.11
N ASP A 373 11.70 30.13 14.61
CA ASP A 373 13.14 30.44 14.59
C ASP A 373 13.95 29.32 15.26
N GLY A 374 14.96 28.81 14.54
CA GLY A 374 15.82 27.72 14.99
C GLY A 374 15.32 26.31 14.67
N TYR A 375 14.19 26.17 13.95
CA TYR A 375 13.64 24.88 13.52
C TYR A 375 13.80 24.67 12.02
N THR A 376 13.88 23.40 11.59
CA THR A 376 13.98 23.02 10.18
C THR A 376 12.61 23.12 9.51
N THR A 377 12.58 23.76 8.33
CA THR A 377 11.39 23.85 7.48
C THR A 377 11.14 22.52 6.75
N TYR A 378 9.89 22.11 6.72
CA TYR A 378 9.41 20.99 5.91
C TYR A 378 8.13 21.41 5.18
N GLU A 379 7.95 20.95 3.95
CA GLU A 379 6.72 21.12 3.20
C GLU A 379 5.73 20.01 3.57
N LYS A 380 4.70 20.39 4.32
CA LYS A 380 3.71 19.46 4.88
C LYS A 380 2.32 20.03 4.75
N GLU A 381 1.37 19.18 4.39
CA GLU A 381 -0.02 19.61 4.23
C GLU A 381 -0.62 19.95 5.61
N ILE A 382 -1.34 21.05 5.68
CA ILE A 382 -2.04 21.50 6.90
C ILE A 382 -3.48 21.93 6.59
N GLY A 383 -3.85 22.00 5.31
CA GLY A 383 -5.23 22.23 4.88
C GLY A 383 -5.52 21.41 3.63
N ILE A 384 -6.60 20.63 3.67
CA ILE A 384 -7.05 19.75 2.58
C ILE A 384 -8.51 20.05 2.26
N ILE A 385 -8.87 20.01 0.99
CA ILE A 385 -10.28 20.07 0.53
C ILE A 385 -10.64 18.83 -0.26
N GLY A 386 -11.91 18.44 -0.19
CA GLY A 386 -12.49 17.42 -1.06
C GLY A 386 -13.96 17.71 -1.37
N GLU A 387 -14.44 17.10 -2.44
CA GLU A 387 -15.82 17.20 -2.91
C GLU A 387 -16.25 15.84 -3.45
N ASP A 388 -17.33 15.29 -2.88
CA ASP A 388 -18.06 14.14 -3.41
C ASP A 388 -19.55 14.51 -3.39
N THR A 389 -20.33 13.92 -2.49
CA THR A 389 -21.75 14.28 -2.29
C THR A 389 -21.89 15.60 -1.53
N SER A 390 -20.90 15.95 -0.71
CA SER A 390 -20.76 17.28 -0.09
C SER A 390 -19.31 17.76 -0.17
N ARG A 391 -19.12 19.06 0.09
CA ARG A 391 -17.81 19.71 0.18
C ARG A 391 -17.29 19.64 1.61
N TYR A 392 -16.00 19.40 1.76
CA TYR A 392 -15.36 19.46 3.06
C TYR A 392 -13.98 20.11 3.02
N MET A 393 -13.60 20.69 4.16
CA MET A 393 -12.27 21.22 4.40
C MET A 393 -11.76 20.69 5.75
N VAL A 394 -10.53 20.19 5.75
CA VAL A 394 -9.84 19.69 6.95
C VAL A 394 -8.64 20.58 7.20
N LEU A 395 -8.60 21.23 8.37
CA LEU A 395 -7.46 22.03 8.82
C LEU A 395 -6.74 21.33 9.97
N GLY A 396 -5.41 21.25 9.89
CA GLY A 396 -4.53 20.63 10.88
C GLY A 396 -4.44 21.38 12.22
N GLY A 397 -5.20 22.45 12.39
CA GLY A 397 -5.35 23.19 13.63
C GLY A 397 -6.55 24.13 13.55
N ASN A 398 -6.73 24.97 14.57
CA ASN A 398 -7.81 25.96 14.62
C ASN A 398 -7.26 27.39 14.44
N PRO A 399 -7.36 27.99 13.23
CA PRO A 399 -6.87 29.35 12.98
C PRO A 399 -7.51 30.40 13.90
N MET A 400 -8.80 30.24 14.22
CA MET A 400 -9.54 31.19 15.07
C MET A 400 -9.01 31.15 16.50
N ARG A 401 -8.65 29.98 17.03
CA ARG A 401 -7.93 29.85 18.32
C ARG A 401 -6.63 30.64 18.28
N ASN A 402 -5.83 30.45 17.23
CA ASN A 402 -4.53 31.13 17.12
C ASN A 402 -4.73 32.65 17.12
N TYR A 403 -5.64 33.16 16.30
CA TYR A 403 -5.96 34.59 16.22
C TYR A 403 -6.46 35.18 17.53
N ARG A 404 -7.34 34.44 18.23
CA ARG A 404 -7.83 34.86 19.55
C ARG A 404 -6.69 35.04 20.57
N ARG A 405 -5.66 34.19 20.50
CA ARG A 405 -4.52 34.24 21.42
C ARG A 405 -3.49 35.29 21.03
N ASP A 406 -3.28 35.46 19.74
CA ASP A 406 -2.31 36.36 19.14
C ASP A 406 -2.86 36.84 17.79
N ASP A 407 -3.24 38.11 17.72
CA ASP A 407 -3.83 38.71 16.53
C ASP A 407 -2.86 38.82 15.35
N THR A 408 -1.57 38.55 15.57
CA THR A 408 -0.54 38.47 14.53
C THR A 408 -0.35 37.07 13.95
N SER A 409 -1.03 36.06 14.51
CA SER A 409 -0.90 34.67 14.07
C SER A 409 -1.54 34.38 12.71
N LEU A 410 -2.47 35.23 12.26
CA LEU A 410 -3.07 35.24 10.93
C LEU A 410 -2.90 36.63 10.31
N ASN A 411 -2.71 36.70 9.00
CA ASN A 411 -2.85 37.97 8.28
C ASN A 411 -4.24 38.09 7.60
N GLU A 412 -4.57 39.27 7.05
CA GLU A 412 -5.87 39.48 6.41
C GLU A 412 -6.12 38.57 5.19
N GLN A 413 -5.06 38.14 4.49
CA GLN A 413 -5.24 37.17 3.40
C GLN A 413 -5.65 35.79 3.92
N MET A 414 -5.12 35.35 5.05
CA MET A 414 -5.57 34.11 5.70
C MET A 414 -7.03 34.23 6.17
N HIS A 415 -7.43 35.40 6.70
CA HIS A 415 -8.84 35.63 7.00
C HIS A 415 -9.73 35.58 5.76
N GLN A 416 -9.32 36.23 4.67
CA GLN A 416 -10.06 36.19 3.40
C GLN A 416 -10.11 34.78 2.81
N PHE A 417 -9.05 33.98 2.95
CA PHE A 417 -9.04 32.56 2.60
C PHE A 417 -10.11 31.81 3.38
N LEU A 418 -10.19 31.97 4.70
CA LEU A 418 -11.24 31.34 5.53
C LEU A 418 -12.65 31.78 5.12
N GLU A 419 -12.86 33.05 4.80
CA GLU A 419 -14.15 33.54 4.27
C GLU A 419 -14.49 32.92 2.91
N ASN A 420 -13.51 32.78 2.02
CA ASN A 420 -13.65 32.10 0.73
C ASN A 420 -13.94 30.60 0.92
N SER A 421 -13.33 29.96 1.92
CA SER A 421 -13.61 28.57 2.29
C SER A 421 -15.05 28.36 2.70
N LEU A 422 -15.61 29.24 3.54
CA LEU A 422 -17.02 29.16 3.92
C LEU A 422 -17.95 29.37 2.72
N SER A 423 -17.61 30.31 1.82
CA SER A 423 -18.33 30.54 0.57
C SER A 423 -18.33 29.31 -0.33
N TRP A 424 -17.16 28.69 -0.53
CA TRP A 424 -17.00 27.48 -1.32
C TRP A 424 -17.76 26.30 -0.72
N LEU A 425 -17.56 26.02 0.58
CA LEU A 425 -18.23 24.93 1.30
C LEU A 425 -19.75 25.02 1.18
N THR A 426 -20.31 26.21 1.41
CA THR A 426 -21.77 26.43 1.39
C THR A 426 -22.34 26.66 0.00
N THR A 427 -21.50 26.77 -1.04
CA THR A 427 -21.86 27.17 -2.42
C THR A 427 -22.47 28.57 -2.54
N ARG A 428 -22.25 29.43 -1.54
CA ARG A 428 -22.88 30.76 -1.45
C ARG A 428 -21.88 31.86 -1.78
N ASN A 429 -22.21 32.67 -2.79
CA ASN A 429 -21.36 33.77 -3.27
C ASN A 429 -21.24 34.93 -2.28
N ASP A 430 -22.18 35.09 -1.35
CA ASP A 430 -22.14 36.13 -0.32
C ASP A 430 -22.84 35.67 0.97
N LEU A 431 -22.05 35.36 1.99
CA LEU A 431 -22.52 35.02 3.34
C LEU A 431 -22.82 36.26 4.21
N LYS A 432 -22.46 37.47 3.76
CA LYS A 432 -22.65 38.72 4.53
C LYS A 432 -24.00 39.38 4.31
N SER A 433 -24.76 38.96 3.30
CA SER A 433 -26.08 39.54 2.98
C SER A 433 -27.25 38.59 3.19
N THR A 434 -27.01 37.30 3.33
CA THR A 434 -28.05 36.28 3.50
C THR A 434 -27.78 35.47 4.78
N PRO A 435 -28.79 35.22 5.63
CA PRO A 435 -28.58 34.45 6.85
C PRO A 435 -28.08 33.02 6.58
N SER A 436 -27.28 32.46 7.49
CA SER A 436 -26.70 31.11 7.41
C SER A 436 -26.80 30.42 8.78
N ASN A 437 -27.19 29.16 8.79
CA ASN A 437 -27.29 28.35 9.99
C ASN A 437 -26.12 27.35 10.07
N VAL A 438 -25.33 27.43 11.13
CA VAL A 438 -24.13 26.61 11.33
C VAL A 438 -24.32 25.73 12.57
N VAL A 439 -23.99 24.45 12.44
CA VAL A 439 -23.84 23.56 13.60
C VAL A 439 -22.38 23.51 14.00
N ILE A 440 -22.09 23.72 15.27
CA ILE A 440 -20.77 23.57 15.88
C ILE A 440 -20.87 22.41 16.88
N ALA A 441 -20.01 21.40 16.72
CA ALA A 441 -20.00 20.20 17.55
C ALA A 441 -18.57 19.74 17.87
N HIS A 442 -18.39 19.06 18.99
CA HIS A 442 -17.14 18.45 19.43
C HIS A 442 -15.95 19.41 19.40
N MET A 443 -16.15 20.66 19.83
CA MET A 443 -15.09 21.67 19.96
C MET A 443 -14.84 22.00 21.43
N ASN A 444 -13.58 22.07 21.83
CA ASN A 444 -13.19 22.34 23.20
C ASN A 444 -13.39 23.85 23.55
N ASP A 445 -13.78 24.18 24.79
CA ASP A 445 -13.78 25.56 25.33
C ASP A 445 -12.99 25.68 26.65
N SER A 446 -11.83 25.04 26.73
CA SER A 446 -10.94 25.10 27.89
C SER A 446 -9.99 26.29 27.86
N TYR A 447 -9.28 26.51 28.98
CA TYR A 447 -8.22 27.52 29.04
C TYR A 447 -7.14 27.32 27.98
N TYR A 448 -6.80 26.06 27.63
CA TYR A 448 -5.76 25.71 26.66
C TYR A 448 -6.29 25.67 25.22
N PHE A 449 -7.54 25.26 25.04
CA PHE A 449 -8.19 25.16 23.73
C PHE A 449 -9.53 25.89 23.76
N PRO A 450 -9.54 27.23 23.69
CA PRO A 450 -10.75 28.06 23.65
C PRO A 450 -11.36 28.06 22.23
N ASP A 451 -11.42 26.89 21.61
CA ASP A 451 -11.69 26.70 20.19
C ASP A 451 -13.12 27.10 19.84
N GLU A 452 -14.08 26.62 20.63
CA GLU A 452 -15.50 26.86 20.38
C GLU A 452 -15.84 28.36 20.46
N ARG A 453 -15.42 29.04 21.54
CA ARG A 453 -15.62 30.50 21.66
C ARG A 453 -14.86 31.30 20.62
N ALA A 454 -13.68 30.85 20.19
CA ALA A 454 -12.89 31.55 19.17
C ALA A 454 -13.60 31.52 17.81
N VAL A 455 -14.15 30.36 17.44
CA VAL A 455 -14.93 30.21 16.20
C VAL A 455 -16.18 31.09 16.24
N ARG A 456 -16.95 31.06 17.34
CA ARG A 456 -18.15 31.89 17.51
C ARG A 456 -17.85 33.39 17.41
N GLU A 457 -16.82 33.87 18.13
CA GLU A 457 -16.41 35.28 18.06
C GLU A 457 -15.95 35.70 16.66
N TRP A 458 -15.21 34.84 15.96
CA TRP A 458 -14.77 35.12 14.59
C TRP A 458 -15.95 35.18 13.61
N LEU A 459 -16.91 34.25 13.71
CA LEU A 459 -18.14 34.26 12.90
C LEU A 459 -18.96 35.54 13.15
N ASP A 460 -19.17 35.92 14.41
CA ASP A 460 -19.90 37.14 14.77
C ASP A 460 -19.20 38.41 14.27
N GLN A 461 -17.87 38.44 14.33
CA GLN A 461 -17.06 39.57 13.85
C GLN A 461 -17.12 39.71 12.33
N ARG A 462 -17.04 38.60 11.59
CA ARG A 462 -16.95 38.60 10.12
C ARG A 462 -18.32 38.62 9.43
N TYR A 463 -19.36 38.09 10.08
CA TYR A 463 -20.73 37.99 9.56
C TYR A 463 -21.78 38.53 10.54
N PRO A 464 -21.69 39.82 10.94
CA PRO A 464 -22.51 40.37 12.01
C PRO A 464 -24.00 40.26 11.72
N GLY A 465 -24.71 39.48 12.54
CA GLY A 465 -26.15 39.26 12.45
C GLY A 465 -26.60 38.37 11.27
N GLN A 466 -25.67 37.72 10.56
CA GLN A 466 -25.97 36.85 9.43
C GLN A 466 -25.78 35.36 9.76
N VAL A 467 -24.97 35.01 10.76
CA VAL A 467 -24.77 33.62 11.15
C VAL A 467 -25.57 33.33 12.43
N SER A 468 -26.31 32.21 12.42
CA SER A 468 -26.86 31.59 13.63
C SER A 468 -26.19 30.25 13.87
N TYR A 469 -26.02 29.89 15.14
CA TYR A 469 -25.45 28.61 15.54
C TYR A 469 -26.09 28.08 16.83
N ASN A 470 -25.98 26.77 17.06
CA ASN A 470 -26.46 26.10 18.26
C ASN A 470 -25.78 26.62 19.54
N ALA A 471 -26.40 26.40 20.70
CA ALA A 471 -25.77 26.71 21.98
C ALA A 471 -24.56 25.80 22.24
N ALA A 472 -23.62 26.25 23.07
CA ALA A 472 -22.41 25.51 23.37
C ALA A 472 -22.69 24.09 23.87
N ASP A 473 -21.91 23.11 23.38
CA ASP A 473 -21.99 21.67 23.71
C ASP A 473 -23.34 20.99 23.42
N THR A 474 -24.32 21.67 22.81
CA THR A 474 -25.69 21.12 22.65
C THR A 474 -25.86 20.15 21.48
N CYS A 475 -24.86 20.05 20.60
CA CYS A 475 -24.88 19.19 19.42
C CYS A 475 -23.78 18.13 19.45
N ASP A 476 -23.25 17.83 20.63
CA ASP A 476 -22.24 16.78 20.80
C ASP A 476 -22.89 15.40 20.94
N ASP A 477 -22.09 14.37 20.64
CA ASP A 477 -22.45 12.96 20.79
C ASP A 477 -23.78 12.62 20.08
N ILE A 478 -24.67 11.90 20.77
CA ILE A 478 -25.97 11.46 20.23
C ILE A 478 -26.90 12.63 19.86
N ALA A 479 -26.66 13.84 20.38
CA ALA A 479 -27.47 15.01 20.06
C ALA A 479 -27.16 15.56 18.65
N LEU A 480 -25.98 15.23 18.09
CA LEU A 480 -25.54 15.71 16.78
C LEU A 480 -26.55 15.41 15.68
N ALA A 481 -27.13 14.21 15.67
CA ALA A 481 -28.10 13.79 14.66
C ALA A 481 -29.31 14.74 14.59
N ALA A 482 -29.90 15.08 15.75
CA ALA A 482 -31.04 15.99 15.81
C ALA A 482 -30.67 17.43 15.39
N CYS A 483 -29.43 17.85 15.62
CA CYS A 483 -28.93 19.14 15.15
C CYS A 483 -28.70 19.19 13.65
N LEU A 484 -28.43 18.05 13.00
CA LEU A 484 -28.21 17.98 11.55
C LEU A 484 -29.51 17.72 10.78
N ASP A 485 -30.54 17.13 11.40
CA ASP A 485 -31.87 16.91 10.81
C ASP A 485 -32.57 18.20 10.33
N ILE A 486 -32.18 19.36 10.86
CA ILE A 486 -32.68 20.67 10.42
C ILE A 486 -32.00 21.17 9.12
N ALA A 487 -31.10 20.36 8.53
CA ALA A 487 -30.31 20.68 7.34
C ALA A 487 -29.59 22.04 7.43
N PRO A 488 -28.62 22.20 8.36
CA PRO A 488 -27.84 23.43 8.44
C PRO A 488 -27.02 23.68 7.17
N ASP A 489 -26.63 24.94 6.95
CA ASP A 489 -25.78 25.34 5.82
C ASP A 489 -24.35 24.79 5.96
N LEU A 490 -23.86 24.53 7.18
CA LEU A 490 -22.51 24.04 7.46
C LEU A 490 -22.42 23.31 8.80
N LEU A 491 -21.66 22.22 8.85
CA LEU A 491 -21.16 21.62 10.10
C LEU A 491 -19.71 22.03 10.33
N ILE A 492 -19.40 22.57 11.51
CA ILE A 492 -18.06 22.78 12.02
C ILE A 492 -17.80 21.78 13.14
N ILE A 493 -16.76 20.96 13.01
CA ILE A 493 -16.49 19.88 13.95
C ILE A 493 -15.00 19.71 14.26
N SER A 494 -14.68 19.19 15.45
CA SER A 494 -13.33 18.77 15.84
C SER A 494 -13.36 17.37 16.47
N GLN A 495 -12.19 16.91 16.94
CA GLN A 495 -12.00 15.58 17.53
C GLN A 495 -12.13 15.54 19.06
N HIS A 496 -12.74 16.56 19.66
CA HIS A 496 -12.91 16.60 21.11
C HIS A 496 -13.93 15.54 21.57
N MET A 497 -13.54 14.74 22.56
CA MET A 497 -14.38 13.68 23.11
C MET A 497 -14.70 13.95 24.59
N HIS A 498 -15.90 13.56 25.00
CA HIS A 498 -16.31 13.41 26.40
C HIS A 498 -16.09 11.96 26.85
N ASP A 499 -16.14 11.70 28.16
CA ASP A 499 -15.84 10.36 28.72
C ASP A 499 -16.78 9.25 28.18
N GLU A 500 -17.99 9.60 27.74
CA GLU A 500 -19.02 8.66 27.23
C GLU A 500 -19.24 8.76 25.71
N SER A 501 -18.36 9.45 24.97
CA SER A 501 -18.52 9.63 23.52
C SER A 501 -18.41 8.30 22.75
N ASP A 502 -19.36 8.06 21.85
CA ASP A 502 -19.33 6.95 20.89
C ASP A 502 -18.78 7.45 19.54
N THR A 503 -17.52 7.13 19.26
CA THR A 503 -16.79 7.62 18.09
C THR A 503 -17.36 7.15 16.76
N ASP A 504 -17.94 5.95 16.73
CA ASP A 504 -18.48 5.35 15.51
C ASP A 504 -19.84 6.00 15.20
N THR A 505 -20.70 6.15 16.22
CA THR A 505 -21.98 6.85 16.09
C THR A 505 -21.81 8.30 15.61
N ILE A 506 -20.82 9.03 16.13
CA ILE A 506 -20.55 10.42 15.70
C ILE A 506 -20.08 10.44 14.25
N ALA A 507 -19.10 9.61 13.89
CA ALA A 507 -18.56 9.57 12.53
C ALA A 507 -19.63 9.14 11.50
N ASP A 508 -20.48 8.17 11.82
CA ASP A 508 -21.60 7.75 10.99
C ASP A 508 -22.62 8.88 10.81
N THR A 509 -22.88 9.65 11.86
CA THR A 509 -23.77 10.82 11.79
C THR A 509 -23.21 11.89 10.84
N VAL A 510 -21.89 12.15 10.91
CA VAL A 510 -21.21 13.06 9.97
C VAL A 510 -21.28 12.52 8.54
N LYS A 511 -21.03 11.21 8.33
CA LYS A 511 -21.14 10.56 7.02
C LYS A 511 -22.53 10.70 6.43
N VAL A 512 -23.58 10.50 7.24
CA VAL A 512 -24.98 10.68 6.81
C VAL A 512 -25.24 12.13 6.41
N ALA A 513 -24.79 13.10 7.21
CA ALA A 513 -24.95 14.52 6.88
C ALA A 513 -24.25 14.91 5.57
N MET A 514 -23.03 14.42 5.35
CA MET A 514 -22.31 14.60 4.09
C MET A 514 -23.06 13.97 2.91
N SER A 515 -23.65 12.78 3.09
CA SER A 515 -24.48 12.14 2.05
C SER A 515 -25.76 12.91 1.72
N GLN A 516 -26.20 13.80 2.63
CA GLN A 516 -27.34 14.70 2.43
C GLN A 516 -26.91 16.07 1.85
N GLY A 517 -25.63 16.24 1.53
CA GLY A 517 -25.09 17.48 0.95
C GLY A 517 -24.69 18.53 2.00
N ILE A 518 -24.72 18.21 3.30
CA ILE A 518 -24.26 19.16 4.34
C ILE A 518 -22.73 19.24 4.28
N PRO A 519 -22.16 20.43 4.04
CA PRO A 519 -20.71 20.59 3.97
C PRO A 519 -20.08 20.59 5.36
N VAL A 520 -18.80 20.23 5.44
CA VAL A 520 -18.08 20.06 6.71
C VAL A 520 -16.79 20.87 6.75
N LEU A 521 -16.61 21.69 7.79
CA LEU A 521 -15.33 22.27 8.17
C LEU A 521 -14.80 21.55 9.41
N TYR A 522 -13.82 20.68 9.20
CA TYR A 522 -13.09 20.05 10.29
C TYR A 522 -11.89 20.91 10.70
N MET A 523 -11.77 21.22 11.98
CA MET A 523 -10.60 21.90 12.55
C MET A 523 -9.99 21.04 13.65
N HIS A 524 -8.75 20.61 13.46
CA HIS A 524 -8.08 19.71 14.37
C HIS A 524 -7.74 20.38 15.72
N LEU A 525 -7.83 19.63 16.82
CA LEU A 525 -7.74 20.15 18.18
C LEU A 525 -6.30 20.54 18.58
N ASP A 526 -5.36 19.59 18.56
CA ASP A 526 -3.98 19.75 19.04
C ASP A 526 -2.95 19.02 18.14
N GLY A 527 -1.79 18.62 18.64
CA GLY A 527 -0.81 17.86 17.85
C GLY A 527 -1.09 16.35 17.73
N GLY A 528 -1.96 15.83 18.60
CA GLY A 528 -2.25 14.40 18.72
C GLY A 528 -3.53 14.01 17.97
N ILE A 529 -3.71 12.71 17.76
CA ILE A 529 -4.94 12.18 17.14
C ILE A 529 -5.72 11.30 18.13
N THR A 530 -6.99 11.66 18.37
CA THR A 530 -7.92 10.87 19.19
C THR A 530 -8.58 9.76 18.36
N GLU A 531 -9.29 8.82 18.99
CA GLU A 531 -10.04 7.79 18.25
C GLU A 531 -11.12 8.43 17.35
N LEU A 532 -11.84 9.45 17.86
CA LEU A 532 -12.78 10.24 17.05
C LEU A 532 -12.08 10.93 15.87
N GLY A 533 -10.89 11.47 16.08
CA GLY A 533 -10.08 12.05 15.00
C GLY A 533 -9.77 11.03 13.90
N ARG A 534 -9.40 9.79 14.27
CA ARG A 534 -9.14 8.70 13.30
C ARG A 534 -10.41 8.32 12.53
N THR A 535 -11.55 8.18 13.20
CA THR A 535 -12.81 7.79 12.54
C THR A 535 -13.33 8.90 11.63
N LEU A 536 -13.22 10.17 12.03
CA LEU A 536 -13.58 11.31 11.18
C LEU A 536 -12.65 11.48 9.98
N PHE A 537 -11.34 11.32 10.16
CA PHE A 537 -10.36 11.38 9.05
C PHE A 537 -10.66 10.38 7.94
N SER A 538 -11.18 9.19 8.29
CA SER A 538 -11.63 8.21 7.30
C SER A 538 -12.80 8.71 6.44
N GLN A 539 -13.71 9.53 6.97
CA GLN A 539 -14.82 10.11 6.21
C GLN A 539 -14.35 11.16 5.19
N PHE A 540 -13.19 11.78 5.44
CA PHE A 540 -12.60 12.80 4.59
C PHE A 540 -11.51 12.26 3.66
N ASN A 541 -11.19 10.97 3.73
CA ASN A 541 -10.04 10.36 3.05
C ASN A 541 -8.71 11.09 3.37
N VAL A 542 -8.54 11.53 4.61
CA VAL A 542 -7.32 12.21 5.09
C VAL A 542 -6.59 11.28 6.04
N SER A 543 -5.25 11.31 6.02
CA SER A 543 -4.42 10.59 6.98
C SER A 543 -3.68 11.55 7.90
N TYR A 544 -3.48 11.13 9.14
CA TYR A 544 -2.56 11.80 10.07
C TYR A 544 -1.12 11.57 9.62
N GLN A 545 -0.33 12.63 9.52
CA GLN A 545 1.08 12.52 9.20
C GLN A 545 1.96 12.76 10.43
N TRP A 546 1.99 13.99 10.96
CA TRP A 546 2.90 14.38 12.04
C TRP A 546 2.24 15.23 13.13
N ASP A 547 2.82 15.16 14.33
CA ASP A 547 2.65 16.16 15.38
C ASP A 547 3.57 17.35 15.09
N ASN A 548 3.04 18.58 15.16
CA ASN A 548 3.82 19.79 14.99
C ASN A 548 4.58 20.23 16.26
N TYR A 549 4.51 19.49 17.37
CA TYR A 549 5.09 19.86 18.67
C TYR A 549 6.58 20.23 18.58
N TRP A 550 7.35 19.36 17.92
CA TRP A 550 8.80 19.49 17.77
C TRP A 550 9.24 20.20 16.50
N LYS A 551 8.34 20.36 15.51
CA LYS A 551 8.68 20.93 14.19
C LYS A 551 8.31 22.41 14.09
N LYS A 552 7.20 22.82 14.73
CA LYS A 552 6.72 24.20 14.77
C LYS A 552 6.62 24.84 13.38
N LEU A 553 6.12 24.06 12.44
CA LEU A 553 5.85 24.45 11.06
C LEU A 553 4.72 25.47 11.00
N LYS A 554 4.82 26.38 10.04
CA LYS A 554 3.88 27.48 9.82
C LYS A 554 3.83 27.88 8.35
N LEU A 555 2.87 28.71 7.99
CA LEU A 555 2.83 29.42 6.72
C LEU A 555 3.39 30.82 6.93
N SER A 556 4.31 31.22 6.07
CA SER A 556 4.82 32.59 6.01
C SER A 556 4.95 33.03 4.57
N ALA A 557 4.28 34.12 4.20
CA ALA A 557 4.19 34.61 2.83
C ALA A 557 3.87 33.49 1.82
N PHE A 558 2.94 32.60 2.18
CA PHE A 558 2.57 31.45 1.35
C PHE A 558 1.89 31.93 0.07
N ASP A 559 2.43 31.50 -1.07
CA ASP A 559 1.96 31.81 -2.42
C ASP A 559 1.48 30.52 -3.10
N PRO A 560 0.16 30.34 -3.31
CA PRO A 560 -0.40 29.13 -3.89
C PRO A 560 -0.11 28.99 -5.39
N THR A 561 0.27 30.07 -6.09
CA THR A 561 0.48 30.03 -7.55
C THR A 561 1.64 29.13 -7.96
N GLN A 562 2.55 28.85 -7.04
CA GLN A 562 3.72 27.99 -7.27
C GLN A 562 3.39 26.50 -7.16
N SER A 563 2.29 26.14 -6.50
CA SER A 563 1.97 24.75 -6.13
C SER A 563 0.55 24.31 -6.47
N ILE A 564 -0.26 25.18 -7.10
CA ILE A 564 -1.69 24.96 -7.34
C ILE A 564 -2.01 23.66 -8.12
N GLN A 565 -1.14 23.26 -9.05
CA GLN A 565 -1.22 22.04 -9.85
C GLN A 565 -0.01 21.10 -9.62
N ALA A 566 0.69 21.24 -8.49
CA ALA A 566 1.81 20.37 -8.17
C ALA A 566 1.32 18.93 -7.97
N VAL A 567 2.02 17.98 -8.60
CA VAL A 567 1.84 16.55 -8.35
C VAL A 567 2.72 16.16 -7.16
N PRO A 568 2.21 15.43 -6.15
CA PRO A 568 3.04 14.96 -5.05
C PRO A 568 4.22 14.13 -5.52
N ALA A 569 5.37 14.23 -4.84
CA ALA A 569 6.61 13.58 -5.26
C ALA A 569 6.45 12.06 -5.44
N GLU A 570 5.72 11.42 -4.54
CA GLU A 570 5.42 9.99 -4.57
C GLU A 570 4.60 9.60 -5.81
N ILE A 571 3.68 10.45 -6.24
CA ILE A 571 2.87 10.22 -7.46
C ILE A 571 3.72 10.46 -8.71
N SER A 572 4.57 11.48 -8.72
CA SER A 572 5.52 11.69 -9.82
C SER A 572 6.49 10.52 -9.98
N GLN A 573 6.97 9.95 -8.88
CA GLN A 573 7.84 8.75 -8.89
C GLN A 573 7.10 7.53 -9.46
N ILE A 574 5.83 7.33 -9.09
CA ILE A 574 4.98 6.30 -9.70
C ILE A 574 4.83 6.56 -11.20
N GLN A 575 4.53 7.80 -11.61
CA GLN A 575 4.36 8.15 -13.00
C GLN A 575 5.63 7.91 -13.83
N THR A 576 6.82 8.26 -13.31
CA THR A 576 8.11 7.96 -13.95
C THR A 576 8.26 6.47 -14.22
N MET A 577 8.03 5.63 -13.21
CA MET A 577 8.12 4.17 -13.35
C MET A 577 7.11 3.63 -14.38
N LEU A 578 5.86 4.11 -14.35
CA LEU A 578 4.82 3.69 -15.28
C LEU A 578 5.13 4.12 -16.73
N ASN A 579 5.69 5.30 -16.94
CA ASN A 579 6.12 5.76 -18.27
C ASN A 579 7.21 4.85 -18.85
N HIS A 580 8.14 4.35 -18.03
CA HIS A 580 9.13 3.36 -18.47
C HIS A 580 8.50 2.00 -18.81
N PHE A 581 7.44 1.59 -18.10
CA PHE A 581 6.68 0.40 -18.49
C PHE A 581 5.94 0.56 -19.81
N ASP A 582 5.43 1.77 -20.10
CA ASP A 582 4.73 2.10 -21.35
C ASP A 582 5.73 2.16 -22.53
N ALA A 583 6.88 2.79 -22.32
CA ALA A 583 7.94 2.88 -23.32
C ALA A 583 8.73 1.58 -23.51
N GLU A 584 8.64 0.64 -22.55
CA GLU A 584 9.42 -0.60 -22.45
C GLU A 584 10.94 -0.39 -22.60
N ASP A 585 11.46 0.69 -21.99
CA ASP A 585 12.80 1.21 -22.27
C ASP A 585 13.80 1.09 -21.10
N TYR A 586 13.48 0.32 -20.04
CA TYR A 586 14.42 0.05 -18.96
C TYR A 586 15.70 -0.62 -19.50
N ALA A 587 16.85 -0.06 -19.10
CA ALA A 587 18.18 -0.54 -19.44
C ALA A 587 19.19 -0.13 -18.35
N PHE A 588 19.41 -1.00 -17.36
CA PHE A 588 20.33 -0.79 -16.25
C PHE A 588 21.68 -1.46 -16.48
N ASP A 589 22.74 -0.82 -15.98
CA ASP A 589 24.09 -1.37 -15.99
C ASP A 589 24.31 -2.27 -14.77
N TRP A 590 23.89 -3.54 -14.87
CA TRP A 590 23.99 -4.52 -13.79
C TRP A 590 25.42 -4.90 -13.42
N ASP A 591 26.42 -4.60 -14.27
CA ASP A 591 27.85 -4.78 -13.97
C ASP A 591 28.31 -3.87 -12.82
N SER A 592 27.54 -2.82 -12.51
CA SER A 592 27.79 -1.91 -11.38
C SER A 592 27.35 -2.49 -10.01
N CYS A 593 26.69 -3.65 -9.95
CA CYS A 593 26.39 -4.30 -8.66
C CYS A 593 27.65 -4.93 -8.03
N ASP A 594 27.77 -4.83 -6.70
CA ASP A 594 28.73 -5.64 -5.92
C ASP A 594 28.01 -6.88 -5.35
N GLY A 595 28.03 -7.96 -6.13
CA GLY A 595 27.28 -9.18 -5.81
C GLY A 595 25.77 -8.96 -5.87
N GLU A 596 25.11 -9.08 -4.72
CA GLU A 596 23.67 -8.80 -4.55
C GLU A 596 23.38 -7.31 -4.25
N ASN A 597 24.41 -6.52 -3.96
CA ASN A 597 24.23 -5.10 -3.69
C ASN A 597 24.18 -4.29 -4.99
N CYS A 598 22.98 -3.84 -5.34
CA CYS A 598 22.73 -3.03 -6.52
C CYS A 598 22.35 -1.56 -6.20
N SER A 599 22.63 -1.08 -4.98
CA SER A 599 22.26 0.28 -4.55
C SER A 599 22.97 1.40 -5.32
N GLU A 600 24.11 1.11 -5.95
CA GLU A 600 24.93 2.08 -6.69
C GLU A 600 24.59 2.15 -8.19
N ILE A 601 23.60 1.37 -8.66
CA ILE A 601 23.16 1.45 -10.06
C ILE A 601 22.55 2.82 -10.32
N THR A 602 23.09 3.51 -11.32
CA THR A 602 22.58 4.81 -11.75
C THR A 602 21.16 4.65 -12.28
N GLY A 603 20.22 5.41 -11.72
CA GLY A 603 18.82 5.43 -12.16
C GLY A 603 17.92 4.36 -11.56
N LEU A 604 18.43 3.23 -11.04
CA LEU A 604 17.56 2.18 -10.47
C LEU A 604 16.67 2.71 -9.35
N GLU A 605 17.25 3.55 -8.49
CA GLU A 605 16.53 4.17 -7.39
C GLU A 605 15.46 5.17 -7.87
N THR A 606 15.85 6.12 -8.74
CA THR A 606 15.00 7.27 -9.12
C THR A 606 14.00 6.95 -10.23
N GLU A 607 14.36 6.06 -11.15
CA GLU A 607 13.52 5.71 -12.31
C GLU A 607 12.60 4.51 -12.04
N PHE A 608 12.80 3.78 -10.93
CA PHE A 608 12.01 2.59 -10.59
C PHE A 608 11.71 2.44 -9.08
N GLN A 609 12.73 2.26 -8.23
CA GLN A 609 12.55 1.78 -6.86
C GLN A 609 11.66 2.71 -6.03
N GLN A 610 11.84 4.03 -6.14
CA GLN A 610 11.02 5.01 -5.44
C GLN A 610 9.53 4.93 -5.82
N GLY A 611 9.22 4.71 -7.11
CA GLY A 611 7.84 4.53 -7.57
C GLY A 611 7.22 3.23 -7.04
N ALA A 612 7.97 2.13 -7.09
CA ALA A 612 7.53 0.85 -6.54
C ALA A 612 7.31 0.91 -5.02
N ASP A 613 8.21 1.56 -4.28
CA ASP A 613 8.08 1.73 -2.82
C ASP A 613 6.93 2.65 -2.43
N ALA A 614 6.64 3.68 -3.23
CA ALA A 614 5.46 4.52 -3.07
C ALA A 614 4.17 3.69 -3.23
N VAL A 615 4.09 2.83 -4.25
CA VAL A 615 2.97 1.90 -4.42
C VAL A 615 2.87 0.92 -3.25
N ARG A 616 3.99 0.34 -2.80
CA ARG A 616 3.98 -0.58 -1.67
C ARG A 616 3.48 0.07 -0.38
N SER A 617 3.91 1.29 -0.13
CA SER A 617 3.48 2.09 1.02
C SER A 617 1.98 2.35 0.97
N MET A 618 1.47 2.70 -0.22
CA MET A 618 0.04 2.92 -0.47
C MET A 618 -0.79 1.65 -0.20
N MET A 619 -0.40 0.50 -0.78
CA MET A 619 -1.14 -0.77 -0.57
C MET A 619 -1.07 -1.25 0.89
N THR A 620 0.08 -1.10 1.54
CA THR A 620 0.25 -1.47 2.95
C THR A 620 -0.60 -0.60 3.87
N ALA A 621 -0.71 0.70 3.57
CA ALA A 621 -1.57 1.62 4.32
C ALA A 621 -3.05 1.23 4.20
N LEU A 622 -3.52 0.88 3.00
CA LEU A 622 -4.89 0.43 2.75
C LEU A 622 -5.21 -0.89 3.48
N ASP A 623 -4.30 -1.87 3.44
CA ASP A 623 -4.43 -3.13 4.18
C ASP A 623 -4.52 -2.88 5.71
N THR A 624 -3.64 -2.03 6.23
CA THR A 624 -3.59 -1.70 7.67
C THR A 624 -4.84 -0.93 8.12
N ALA A 625 -5.36 -0.07 7.25
CA ALA A 625 -6.60 0.69 7.47
C ALA A 625 -7.85 -0.20 7.38
N LYS A 626 -7.74 -1.44 6.86
CA LYS A 626 -8.87 -2.35 6.65
C LYS A 626 -9.95 -1.73 5.76
N LEU A 627 -9.52 -0.95 4.79
CA LEU A 627 -10.40 -0.31 3.81
C LEU A 627 -10.46 -1.22 2.60
N ASN A 628 -11.64 -1.68 2.18
CA ASN A 628 -11.82 -2.42 0.93
C ASN A 628 -12.19 -1.45 -0.19
N ILE A 629 -11.18 -0.92 -0.88
CA ILE A 629 -11.40 0.16 -1.86
C ILE A 629 -12.31 -0.26 -3.02
N PHE A 630 -12.38 -1.56 -3.36
CA PHE A 630 -13.24 -2.07 -4.44
C PHE A 630 -14.74 -2.05 -4.09
N GLU A 631 -15.09 -1.87 -2.82
CA GLU A 631 -16.47 -1.65 -2.36
C GLU A 631 -16.80 -0.16 -2.21
N GLU A 632 -15.81 0.72 -2.32
CA GLU A 632 -15.96 2.17 -2.15
C GLU A 632 -16.08 2.92 -3.49
N LYS A 633 -16.76 4.06 -3.46
CA LYS A 633 -16.72 5.04 -4.56
C LYS A 633 -15.36 5.76 -4.55
N GLY A 634 -14.79 6.00 -5.72
CA GLY A 634 -13.47 6.62 -5.87
C GLY A 634 -12.29 5.64 -5.82
N PHE A 635 -11.14 6.08 -5.29
CA PHE A 635 -9.87 5.34 -5.22
C PHE A 635 -9.37 4.80 -6.56
N ARG A 636 -9.68 5.51 -7.65
CA ARG A 636 -9.43 5.03 -9.01
C ARG A 636 -7.96 4.66 -9.24
N LEU A 637 -7.03 5.55 -8.89
CA LEU A 637 -5.59 5.31 -9.04
C LEU A 637 -5.13 4.08 -8.25
N GLN A 638 -5.55 3.99 -6.99
CA GLN A 638 -5.19 2.90 -6.08
C GLN A 638 -5.69 1.55 -6.61
N LYS A 639 -6.93 1.50 -7.09
CA LYS A 639 -7.52 0.31 -7.71
C LYS A 639 -6.75 -0.09 -8.97
N LEU A 640 -6.44 0.87 -9.85
CA LEU A 640 -5.70 0.62 -11.09
C LEU A 640 -4.28 0.08 -10.80
N LEU A 641 -3.56 0.66 -9.85
CA LEU A 641 -2.24 0.17 -9.43
C LEU A 641 -2.29 -1.27 -8.91
N ALA A 642 -3.28 -1.57 -8.06
CA ALA A 642 -3.48 -2.93 -7.55
C ALA A 642 -3.81 -3.91 -8.70
N LEU A 643 -4.72 -3.55 -9.60
CA LEU A 643 -5.09 -4.39 -10.76
C LEU A 643 -3.94 -4.55 -11.76
N LEU A 644 -3.12 -3.52 -11.99
CA LEU A 644 -1.94 -3.60 -12.83
C LEU A 644 -0.93 -4.59 -12.25
N GLY A 645 -0.70 -4.52 -10.94
CA GLY A 645 0.08 -5.51 -10.20
C GLY A 645 -0.49 -6.91 -10.33
N ASP A 646 -1.80 -7.09 -10.12
CA ASP A 646 -2.48 -8.38 -10.31
C ASP A 646 -2.24 -8.94 -11.73
N SER A 647 -2.35 -8.08 -12.75
CA SER A 647 -2.19 -8.44 -14.17
C SER A 647 -0.76 -8.89 -14.50
N TYR A 648 0.26 -8.18 -14.00
CA TYR A 648 1.66 -8.59 -14.17
C TYR A 648 2.00 -9.86 -13.39
N ARG A 649 1.45 -10.06 -12.18
CA ARG A 649 1.64 -11.33 -11.43
C ARG A 649 1.13 -12.55 -12.18
N GLN A 650 0.14 -12.41 -13.05
CA GLN A 650 -0.34 -13.54 -13.88
C GLN A 650 0.66 -13.96 -14.97
N GLN A 651 1.62 -13.09 -15.30
CA GLN A 651 2.61 -13.27 -16.37
C GLN A 651 4.01 -13.61 -15.81
N THR A 652 4.24 -13.38 -14.52
CA THR A 652 5.51 -13.69 -13.85
C THR A 652 5.78 -15.19 -13.84
N SER A 653 7.03 -15.57 -14.12
CA SER A 653 7.53 -16.92 -13.91
C SER A 653 8.93 -16.89 -13.31
N PHE A 654 9.19 -17.78 -12.35
CA PHE A 654 10.42 -17.84 -11.60
C PHE A 654 11.29 -19.06 -12.02
N PRO A 655 12.62 -19.00 -11.83
CA PRO A 655 13.39 -17.85 -11.38
C PRO A 655 13.62 -16.80 -12.48
N MET A 656 13.79 -15.56 -12.06
CA MET A 656 14.22 -14.43 -12.89
C MET A 656 15.63 -14.00 -12.47
N ASP A 657 16.37 -13.40 -13.40
CA ASP A 657 17.75 -12.97 -13.18
C ASP A 657 18.00 -11.62 -13.83
N LYS A 658 18.73 -10.75 -13.13
CA LYS A 658 19.00 -9.38 -13.59
C LYS A 658 19.81 -9.29 -14.89
N ILE A 659 20.50 -10.36 -15.29
CA ILE A 659 21.28 -10.42 -16.53
C ILE A 659 20.55 -11.24 -17.61
N GLN A 660 19.86 -12.32 -17.21
CA GLN A 660 19.23 -13.24 -18.18
C GLN A 660 17.79 -12.87 -18.55
N THR A 661 17.08 -12.18 -17.67
CA THR A 661 15.72 -11.68 -17.91
C THR A 661 15.80 -10.24 -18.41
N SER A 662 14.95 -9.84 -19.35
CA SER A 662 14.91 -8.43 -19.76
C SER A 662 14.51 -7.54 -18.58
N ASP A 663 15.16 -6.40 -18.44
CA ASP A 663 14.93 -5.43 -17.36
C ASP A 663 13.44 -5.10 -17.21
N THR A 664 12.73 -4.83 -18.31
CA THR A 664 11.30 -4.52 -18.28
C THR A 664 10.47 -5.63 -17.66
N ASP A 665 10.66 -6.90 -18.06
CA ASP A 665 9.93 -8.04 -17.47
C ASP A 665 10.29 -8.25 -16.00
N LEU A 666 11.58 -8.14 -15.65
CA LEU A 666 12.07 -8.24 -14.27
C LEU A 666 11.41 -7.20 -13.36
N LEU A 667 11.35 -5.95 -13.82
CA LEU A 667 10.82 -4.83 -13.06
C LEU A 667 9.30 -4.80 -13.04
N LYS A 668 8.61 -5.28 -14.09
CA LYS A 668 7.16 -5.53 -14.07
C LYS A 668 6.80 -6.57 -13.01
N ALA A 669 7.52 -7.68 -12.94
CA ALA A 669 7.33 -8.70 -11.90
C ALA A 669 7.61 -8.14 -10.49
N TYR A 670 8.71 -7.39 -10.35
CA TYR A 670 9.09 -6.82 -9.06
C TYR A 670 8.10 -5.72 -8.60
N PHE A 671 7.58 -4.89 -9.49
CA PHE A 671 6.47 -3.97 -9.21
C PHE A 671 5.21 -4.74 -8.78
N ALA A 672 4.94 -5.89 -9.41
CA ALA A 672 3.78 -6.71 -9.10
C ALA A 672 3.78 -7.21 -7.63
N ASP A 673 4.96 -7.45 -7.05
CA ASP A 673 5.13 -7.73 -5.61
C ASP A 673 4.87 -6.49 -4.72
N HIS A 674 5.23 -5.29 -5.19
CA HIS A 674 5.01 -4.04 -4.47
C HIS A 674 3.53 -3.64 -4.47
N ALA A 675 2.79 -3.98 -5.53
CA ALA A 675 1.39 -3.65 -5.74
C ALA A 675 0.38 -4.64 -5.10
N VAL A 676 0.83 -5.56 -4.25
CA VAL A 676 -0.06 -6.50 -3.55
C VAL A 676 -0.90 -5.78 -2.49
N TYR A 677 -2.22 -5.92 -2.59
CA TYR A 677 -3.20 -5.39 -1.66
C TYR A 677 -4.21 -6.48 -1.31
N ASN A 678 -4.31 -6.83 -0.02
CA ASN A 678 -4.97 -8.04 0.46
C ASN A 678 -6.40 -7.81 0.97
N TYR A 679 -6.72 -6.62 1.47
CA TYR A 679 -8.01 -6.31 2.10
C TYR A 679 -9.12 -6.08 1.05
N ARG A 680 -9.39 -7.10 0.24
CA ARG A 680 -10.36 -7.11 -0.86
C ARG A 680 -10.91 -8.52 -1.09
N SER A 681 -12.06 -8.59 -1.75
CA SER A 681 -12.80 -9.85 -1.96
C SER A 681 -12.25 -10.70 -3.11
N ILE A 682 -11.61 -10.09 -4.11
CA ILE A 682 -11.00 -10.81 -5.24
C ILE A 682 -9.55 -10.40 -5.33
N ASN A 683 -8.62 -11.33 -5.09
CA ASN A 683 -7.21 -11.14 -5.36
C ASN A 683 -6.70 -12.37 -6.13
N PRO A 684 -6.41 -12.25 -7.44
CA PRO A 684 -6.05 -13.41 -8.26
C PRO A 684 -4.86 -14.18 -7.68
N VAL A 685 -4.98 -15.51 -7.66
CA VAL A 685 -3.88 -16.42 -7.31
C VAL A 685 -2.67 -16.11 -8.19
N GLN A 686 -1.48 -16.01 -7.60
CA GLN A 686 -0.27 -15.95 -8.40
C GLN A 686 0.01 -17.31 -9.05
N THR A 687 0.18 -17.31 -10.37
CA THR A 687 0.27 -18.53 -11.19
C THR A 687 1.54 -19.33 -10.94
N ASP A 688 2.66 -18.65 -10.70
CA ASP A 688 3.96 -19.23 -10.37
C ASP A 688 4.51 -18.61 -9.07
N MET A 689 4.56 -19.41 -8.01
CA MET A 689 5.11 -19.03 -6.70
C MET A 689 6.60 -19.35 -6.55
N GLY A 690 7.23 -19.89 -7.59
CA GLY A 690 8.61 -20.30 -7.58
C GLY A 690 8.92 -21.35 -6.51
N ASN A 691 9.93 -21.12 -5.69
CA ASN A 691 10.33 -22.07 -4.63
C ASN A 691 9.67 -21.82 -3.26
N PHE A 692 8.62 -20.98 -3.19
CA PHE A 692 7.91 -20.70 -1.93
C PHE A 692 6.77 -21.69 -1.60
N SER A 693 5.90 -21.95 -2.57
CA SER A 693 4.67 -22.76 -2.40
C SER A 693 4.17 -23.23 -3.77
N ARG A 694 3.22 -24.15 -3.83
CA ARG A 694 2.38 -24.37 -5.02
C ARG A 694 1.30 -23.29 -5.12
N SER A 695 0.76 -23.09 -6.31
CA SER A 695 -0.40 -22.21 -6.54
C SER A 695 -1.75 -22.94 -6.49
N ASP A 696 -1.77 -24.24 -6.81
CA ASP A 696 -3.00 -25.03 -6.90
C ASP A 696 -3.31 -25.78 -5.59
N PHE A 697 -4.36 -25.32 -4.91
CA PHE A 697 -4.96 -25.97 -3.74
C PHE A 697 -6.41 -26.40 -4.00
N SER A 698 -6.84 -26.53 -5.26
CA SER A 698 -8.24 -26.84 -5.62
C SER A 698 -8.73 -28.19 -5.11
N HIS A 699 -7.82 -29.08 -4.70
CA HIS A 699 -8.13 -30.36 -4.05
C HIS A 699 -8.51 -30.22 -2.56
N ILE A 700 -8.20 -29.08 -1.94
CA ILE A 700 -8.55 -28.77 -0.56
C ILE A 700 -9.98 -28.27 -0.50
N THR A 701 -10.79 -28.86 0.39
CA THR A 701 -12.11 -28.32 0.72
C THR A 701 -11.95 -27.33 1.88
N PRO A 702 -12.28 -26.04 1.71
CA PRO A 702 -12.18 -25.07 2.78
C PRO A 702 -13.10 -25.43 3.97
N VAL A 703 -12.64 -25.13 5.18
CA VAL A 703 -13.37 -25.37 6.43
C VAL A 703 -13.49 -24.10 7.27
N SER A 704 -14.28 -24.16 8.33
CA SER A 704 -14.32 -23.14 9.39
C SER A 704 -13.87 -23.73 10.71
N LYS A 705 -13.14 -22.96 11.52
CA LYS A 705 -12.55 -23.40 12.77
C LYS A 705 -12.52 -22.28 13.79
N THR A 706 -12.95 -22.57 15.01
CA THR A 706 -12.69 -21.70 16.17
C THR A 706 -11.41 -22.16 16.86
N ILE A 707 -10.53 -21.22 17.16
CA ILE A 707 -9.31 -21.47 17.92
C ILE A 707 -9.31 -20.62 19.19
N GLU A 708 -8.71 -21.18 20.24
CA GLU A 708 -8.41 -20.49 21.49
C GLU A 708 -6.89 -20.35 21.59
N LEU A 709 -6.42 -19.13 21.84
CA LEU A 709 -5.01 -18.81 22.00
C LEU A 709 -4.80 -18.09 23.33
N GLU A 710 -3.66 -18.36 23.96
CA GLU A 710 -3.12 -17.50 25.01
C GLU A 710 -2.21 -16.45 24.36
N SER A 711 -2.51 -15.18 24.58
CA SER A 711 -1.79 -14.08 23.97
C SER A 711 -0.33 -14.08 24.42
N LYS A 712 0.60 -13.96 23.47
CA LYS A 712 2.01 -13.70 23.75
C LYS A 712 2.59 -12.77 22.69
N VAL A 713 3.31 -11.75 23.13
CA VAL A 713 4.11 -10.88 22.28
C VAL A 713 5.24 -11.73 21.68
N SER A 714 5.55 -11.63 20.39
CA SER A 714 4.95 -10.69 19.41
C SER A 714 3.78 -11.28 18.61
N PHE A 715 3.72 -12.60 18.42
CA PHE A 715 2.63 -13.29 17.75
C PHE A 715 2.63 -14.79 18.08
N ARG A 716 1.59 -15.51 17.65
CA ARG A 716 1.43 -16.97 17.70
C ARG A 716 0.89 -17.48 16.38
N SER A 717 1.25 -18.71 15.98
CA SER A 717 0.54 -19.40 14.88
C SER A 717 -0.93 -19.65 15.25
N ALA A 718 -1.82 -19.46 14.27
CA ALA A 718 -3.24 -19.76 14.39
C ALA A 718 -3.56 -21.24 14.12
N GLY A 719 -2.62 -22.02 13.57
CA GLY A 719 -2.85 -23.41 13.15
C GLY A 719 -3.91 -23.58 12.06
N VAL A 720 -4.08 -22.56 11.23
CA VAL A 720 -4.95 -22.53 10.04
C VAL A 720 -4.22 -21.85 8.88
N TYR A 721 -4.70 -22.10 7.66
CA TYR A 721 -4.03 -21.72 6.42
C TYR A 721 -4.94 -20.88 5.52
N ALA A 722 -4.46 -19.74 5.03
CA ALA A 722 -5.13 -18.98 3.98
C ALA A 722 -4.87 -19.64 2.63
N LEU A 723 -5.92 -20.10 1.95
CA LEU A 723 -5.78 -20.67 0.61
C LEU A 723 -5.51 -19.53 -0.40
N PRO A 724 -4.57 -19.69 -1.35
CA PRO A 724 -4.26 -18.64 -2.31
C PRO A 724 -5.51 -18.22 -3.09
N GLY A 725 -5.75 -16.91 -3.18
CA GLY A 725 -6.86 -16.30 -3.92
C GLY A 725 -8.25 -16.50 -3.33
N GLU A 726 -8.37 -17.19 -2.20
CA GLU A 726 -9.63 -17.41 -1.49
C GLU A 726 -9.79 -16.42 -0.32
N THR A 727 -10.98 -15.82 -0.18
CA THR A 727 -11.24 -14.85 0.89
C THR A 727 -11.36 -15.54 2.24
N VAL A 728 -10.49 -15.19 3.18
CA VAL A 728 -10.59 -15.62 4.58
C VAL A 728 -11.45 -14.61 5.34
N ARG A 729 -12.34 -15.12 6.20
CA ARG A 729 -13.04 -14.31 7.20
C ARG A 729 -12.57 -14.68 8.60
N VAL A 730 -12.29 -13.67 9.41
CA VAL A 730 -11.91 -13.85 10.82
C VAL A 730 -12.83 -13.02 11.71
N THR A 731 -13.40 -13.65 12.73
CA THR A 731 -14.24 -13.00 13.75
C THR A 731 -13.62 -13.20 15.12
N ARG A 732 -13.50 -12.12 15.91
CA ARG A 732 -13.03 -12.20 17.30
C ARG A 732 -14.20 -12.37 18.25
N LEU A 733 -14.17 -13.43 19.05
CA LEU A 733 -15.28 -13.88 19.90
C LEU A 733 -15.09 -13.53 21.37
N ASP A 734 -13.86 -13.35 21.82
CA ASP A 734 -13.55 -12.95 23.19
C ASP A 734 -13.71 -11.43 23.42
N ASN A 735 -13.64 -11.02 24.69
CA ASN A 735 -13.69 -9.64 25.15
C ASN A 735 -12.45 -9.21 25.96
N SER A 736 -11.31 -9.88 25.78
CA SER A 736 -10.09 -9.57 26.51
C SER A 736 -9.50 -8.22 26.07
N ASP A 737 -8.87 -7.50 26.99
CA ASP A 737 -8.21 -6.21 26.72
C ASP A 737 -6.80 -6.43 26.16
N VAL A 738 -6.75 -6.98 24.94
CA VAL A 738 -5.52 -7.21 24.16
C VAL A 738 -5.75 -6.77 22.72
N GLY A 739 -4.77 -6.06 22.17
CA GLY A 739 -4.71 -5.75 20.75
C GLY A 739 -4.40 -7.01 19.96
N VAL A 740 -5.29 -7.36 19.04
CA VAL A 740 -5.17 -8.55 18.18
C VAL A 740 -5.00 -8.11 16.74
N LYS A 741 -4.01 -8.65 16.03
CA LYS A 741 -3.83 -8.42 14.59
C LYS A 741 -3.62 -9.74 13.85
N ILE A 742 -4.23 -9.88 12.68
CA ILE A 742 -4.11 -11.07 11.82
C ILE A 742 -3.16 -10.76 10.66
N PHE A 743 -2.32 -11.72 10.29
CA PHE A 743 -1.50 -11.65 9.08
C PHE A 743 -1.20 -13.04 8.53
N VAL A 744 -0.77 -13.10 7.27
CA VAL A 744 -0.37 -14.32 6.56
C VAL A 744 1.15 -14.37 6.49
N ASN A 745 1.73 -15.57 6.68
CA ASN A 745 3.15 -15.89 6.54
C ASN A 745 4.10 -15.18 7.52
N THR A 746 5.33 -15.70 7.59
CA THR A 746 6.37 -15.25 8.55
C THR A 746 7.69 -14.85 7.90
N GLN A 747 7.82 -15.02 6.57
CA GLN A 747 9.03 -14.71 5.82
C GLN A 747 9.40 -13.23 5.94
N ARG A 748 10.68 -12.97 6.17
CA ARG A 748 11.28 -11.64 6.08
C ARG A 748 11.57 -11.31 4.62
N SER A 749 11.35 -10.07 4.18
CA SER A 749 11.44 -9.69 2.76
C SER A 749 12.81 -9.93 2.13
N GLY A 750 13.89 -9.89 2.92
CA GLY A 750 15.23 -10.21 2.43
C GLY A 750 15.49 -11.69 2.19
N SER A 751 14.56 -12.59 2.56
CA SER A 751 14.60 -14.00 2.14
C SER A 751 14.32 -14.20 0.66
N THR A 752 13.96 -13.15 -0.09
CA THR A 752 14.00 -13.13 -1.54
C THR A 752 15.26 -12.41 -1.99
N HIS A 753 16.19 -13.13 -2.63
CA HIS A 753 17.46 -12.58 -3.08
C HIS A 753 17.34 -12.03 -4.50
N GLN A 754 16.48 -11.02 -4.72
CA GLN A 754 16.10 -10.63 -6.09
C GLN A 754 17.27 -10.23 -7.01
N TRP A 755 18.41 -9.87 -6.42
CA TRP A 755 19.62 -9.45 -7.13
C TRP A 755 20.72 -10.53 -7.18
N ALA A 756 20.54 -11.71 -6.58
CA ALA A 756 21.49 -12.81 -6.74
C ALA A 756 21.31 -13.49 -8.10
N GLU A 757 22.31 -14.28 -8.53
CA GLU A 757 22.22 -15.09 -9.75
C GLU A 757 21.05 -16.08 -9.65
N ASN A 758 20.04 -15.94 -10.52
CA ASN A 758 18.75 -16.64 -10.45
C ASN A 758 18.04 -16.52 -9.08
N GLY A 759 18.36 -15.47 -8.33
CA GLY A 759 17.95 -15.31 -6.94
C GLY A 759 16.53 -14.80 -6.76
N TYR A 760 15.98 -14.12 -7.77
CA TYR A 760 14.56 -13.76 -7.79
C TYR A 760 13.73 -15.01 -8.14
N SER A 761 13.53 -15.86 -7.14
CA SER A 761 13.02 -17.22 -7.29
C SER A 761 11.65 -17.44 -6.64
N ARG A 762 11.05 -16.37 -6.11
CA ARG A 762 9.78 -16.33 -5.37
C ARG A 762 9.31 -14.87 -5.23
N PRO A 763 8.04 -14.61 -4.88
CA PRO A 763 7.57 -13.26 -4.57
C PRO A 763 8.35 -12.63 -3.40
N LYS A 764 8.62 -11.32 -3.46
CA LYS A 764 9.40 -10.60 -2.45
C LYS A 764 8.71 -10.47 -1.10
N PHE A 765 7.44 -10.10 -1.10
CA PHE A 765 6.71 -9.70 0.10
C PHE A 765 5.66 -10.73 0.52
N LEU A 766 6.14 -11.94 0.84
CA LEU A 766 5.31 -13.09 1.21
C LEU A 766 4.47 -12.87 2.47
N LYS A 767 5.00 -12.11 3.43
CA LYS A 767 4.29 -11.72 4.65
C LYS A 767 3.32 -10.56 4.38
N SER A 768 2.05 -10.77 4.70
CA SER A 768 1.04 -9.71 4.57
C SER A 768 1.22 -8.62 5.63
N PRO A 769 0.71 -7.40 5.39
CA PRO A 769 0.50 -6.42 6.45
C PRO A 769 -0.39 -6.99 7.58
N GLN A 770 -0.27 -6.42 8.79
CA GLN A 770 -1.03 -6.84 9.97
C GLN A 770 -2.34 -6.07 10.09
N MET A 771 -3.46 -6.79 10.14
CA MET A 771 -4.81 -6.22 10.16
C MET A 771 -5.42 -6.34 11.56
N ALA A 772 -5.73 -5.22 12.21
CA ALA A 772 -6.22 -5.21 13.59
C ALA A 772 -7.70 -5.59 13.73
N ILE A 773 -8.04 -6.44 14.70
CA ILE A 773 -9.41 -6.88 14.98
C ILE A 773 -9.83 -6.51 16.42
N LYS A 774 -10.87 -5.68 16.54
CA LYS A 774 -11.48 -5.31 17.83
C LYS A 774 -12.30 -6.51 18.36
N SER A 775 -12.47 -6.60 19.68
CA SER A 775 -13.39 -7.56 20.33
C SER A 775 -14.77 -7.53 19.65
N GLY A 776 -15.34 -8.69 19.31
CA GLY A 776 -16.62 -8.81 18.59
C GLY A 776 -16.58 -8.41 17.10
N GLY A 777 -15.46 -7.86 16.61
CA GLY A 777 -15.30 -7.43 15.23
C GLY A 777 -15.05 -8.60 14.27
N SER A 778 -15.17 -8.31 12.96
CA SER A 778 -14.79 -9.24 11.89
C SER A 778 -13.97 -8.52 10.81
N ILE A 779 -13.09 -9.26 10.14
CA ILE A 779 -12.34 -8.79 8.97
C ILE A 779 -12.40 -9.83 7.85
N ASN A 780 -12.26 -9.36 6.60
CA ASN A 780 -12.18 -10.20 5.41
C ASN A 780 -10.97 -9.77 4.57
N PHE A 781 -10.19 -10.72 4.08
CA PHE A 781 -9.07 -10.44 3.19
C PHE A 781 -8.75 -11.64 2.30
N THR A 782 -8.11 -11.38 1.16
CA THR A 782 -7.74 -12.39 0.16
C THR A 782 -6.26 -12.22 -0.18
N SER A 783 -5.45 -13.24 0.14
CA SER A 783 -4.02 -13.25 -0.19
C SER A 783 -3.81 -13.89 -1.56
N PRO A 784 -3.02 -13.30 -2.47
CA PRO A 784 -2.71 -13.94 -3.75
C PRO A 784 -1.77 -15.14 -3.56
N TYR A 785 -1.02 -15.16 -2.45
CA TYR A 785 0.01 -16.15 -2.14
C TYR A 785 -0.51 -17.30 -1.28
N GLY A 786 -1.50 -17.02 -0.42
CA GLY A 786 -1.86 -17.94 0.66
C GLY A 786 -0.73 -18.15 1.66
N GLY A 787 -0.96 -19.02 2.63
CA GLY A 787 0.03 -19.35 3.65
C GLY A 787 -0.52 -19.54 5.07
N PRO A 788 0.33 -19.96 6.02
CA PRO A 788 -0.06 -20.08 7.43
C PRO A 788 -0.50 -18.74 8.02
N LEU A 789 -1.62 -18.73 8.74
CA LEU A 789 -2.16 -17.55 9.42
C LEU A 789 -1.56 -17.38 10.82
N GLN A 790 -1.29 -16.14 11.17
CA GLN A 790 -0.62 -15.74 12.41
C GLN A 790 -1.43 -14.68 13.15
N VAL A 791 -1.32 -14.67 14.48
CA VAL A 791 -2.03 -13.74 15.37
C VAL A 791 -1.02 -12.96 16.21
N ALA A 792 -0.88 -11.66 15.94
CA ALA A 792 -0.03 -10.76 16.73
C ALA A 792 -0.80 -10.17 17.92
N PHE A 793 -0.07 -10.02 19.03
CA PHE A 793 -0.57 -9.51 20.30
C PHE A 793 0.31 -8.37 20.84
N ASP A 794 -0.27 -7.43 21.58
CA ASP A 794 0.45 -6.37 22.29
C ASP A 794 0.58 -6.60 23.81
N ALA A 795 -0.09 -7.64 24.33
CA ALA A 795 -0.02 -8.07 25.73
C ALA A 795 0.02 -9.60 25.86
N ASN A 796 0.50 -10.08 27.01
CA ASN A 796 0.68 -11.49 27.32
C ASN A 796 -0.43 -12.04 28.23
N ASP A 797 -0.60 -13.37 28.21
CA ASP A 797 -1.35 -14.15 29.21
C ASP A 797 -2.85 -13.83 29.27
N LEU A 798 -3.43 -13.42 28.13
CA LEU A 798 -4.86 -13.19 27.98
C LEU A 798 -5.45 -14.19 26.98
N ALA A 799 -6.60 -14.77 27.32
CA ALA A 799 -7.30 -15.70 26.44
C ALA A 799 -7.97 -14.95 25.29
N VAL A 800 -7.71 -15.39 24.06
CA VAL A 800 -8.25 -14.84 22.82
C VAL A 800 -8.94 -15.97 22.05
N GLU A 801 -10.16 -15.70 21.57
CA GLU A 801 -10.96 -16.66 20.81
C GLU A 801 -11.26 -16.09 19.42
N LEU A 802 -10.89 -16.83 18.39
CA LEU A 802 -11.01 -16.41 16.99
C LEU A 802 -11.72 -17.49 16.18
N HIS A 803 -12.72 -17.09 15.41
CA HIS A 803 -13.40 -17.93 14.43
C HIS A 803 -12.90 -17.59 13.03
N PHE A 804 -12.36 -18.60 12.34
CA PHE A 804 -11.88 -18.53 10.96
C PHE A 804 -12.86 -19.25 10.04
N GLU A 805 -13.16 -18.65 8.89
CA GLU A 805 -13.97 -19.24 7.83
C GLU A 805 -13.19 -19.25 6.50
N ASN A 806 -13.45 -20.25 5.67
CA ASN A 806 -12.82 -20.45 4.36
C ASN A 806 -11.29 -20.64 4.43
N ILE A 807 -10.84 -21.50 5.34
CA ILE A 807 -9.42 -21.80 5.59
C ILE A 807 -9.06 -23.25 5.24
N GLY A 808 -7.76 -23.51 5.08
CA GLY A 808 -7.17 -24.86 5.08
C GLY A 808 -6.57 -25.23 6.44
N GLU A 809 -6.25 -26.50 6.63
CA GLU A 809 -5.63 -27.03 7.86
C GLU A 809 -4.32 -27.76 7.53
N HIS A 810 -3.22 -27.00 7.45
CA HIS A 810 -1.89 -27.55 7.26
C HIS A 810 -1.44 -28.38 8.46
N ALA A 811 -0.30 -29.06 8.32
CA ALA A 811 0.33 -29.76 9.44
C ALA A 811 0.73 -28.74 10.51
N HIS A 812 0.01 -28.75 11.63
CA HIS A 812 0.24 -27.89 12.79
C HIS A 812 0.23 -28.74 14.07
N TRP A 813 1.34 -28.71 14.82
CA TRP A 813 1.48 -29.42 16.09
C TRP A 813 1.52 -28.42 17.25
N ALA A 814 0.64 -28.55 18.23
CA ALA A 814 0.65 -27.72 19.46
C ALA A 814 0.81 -28.56 20.73
N SER A 815 0.39 -29.81 20.72
CA SER A 815 0.63 -30.73 21.83
C SER A 815 0.68 -32.19 21.37
N SER A 816 1.09 -33.09 22.26
CA SER A 816 1.12 -34.54 21.96
C SER A 816 -0.23 -35.14 21.53
N THR A 817 -1.35 -34.45 21.73
CA THR A 817 -2.64 -34.86 21.15
C THR A 817 -2.66 -34.82 19.63
N ASP A 818 -1.78 -34.02 19.04
CA ASP A 818 -1.72 -33.75 17.61
C ASP A 818 -0.72 -34.68 16.90
N ASP A 819 0.01 -35.53 17.63
CA ASP A 819 1.08 -36.39 17.08
C ASP A 819 0.63 -37.16 15.82
N SER A 820 -0.55 -37.79 15.86
CA SER A 820 -1.06 -38.58 14.74
C SER A 820 -1.48 -37.67 13.58
N ASP A 821 -2.34 -36.68 13.84
CA ASP A 821 -2.87 -35.79 12.80
C ASP A 821 -1.76 -34.99 12.10
N PHE A 822 -0.80 -34.48 12.88
CA PHE A 822 0.39 -33.80 12.35
C PHE A 822 1.21 -34.72 11.47
N THR A 823 1.52 -35.95 11.92
CA THR A 823 2.29 -36.92 11.13
C THR A 823 1.56 -37.33 9.85
N ASP A 824 0.25 -37.54 9.93
CA ASP A 824 -0.59 -37.89 8.79
C ASP A 824 -0.62 -36.76 7.76
N LYS A 825 -0.79 -35.50 8.20
CA LYS A 825 -0.76 -34.31 7.33
C LYS A 825 0.62 -34.04 6.72
N LEU A 826 1.70 -34.22 7.49
CA LEU A 826 3.06 -34.15 6.96
C LEU A 826 3.27 -35.21 5.87
N THR A 827 2.73 -36.41 6.05
CA THR A 827 2.84 -37.48 5.05
C THR A 827 1.99 -37.18 3.81
N ALA A 828 0.77 -36.70 3.99
CA ALA A 828 -0.13 -36.32 2.90
C ALA A 828 0.51 -35.24 1.99
N GLY A 829 1.15 -34.23 2.59
CA GLY A 829 1.82 -33.17 1.83
C GLY A 829 0.86 -32.30 1.01
N ASP A 830 -0.37 -32.15 1.50
CA ASP A 830 -1.43 -31.31 0.93
C ASP A 830 -1.06 -29.81 0.98
N TYR A 831 -0.13 -29.43 1.86
CA TYR A 831 0.38 -28.07 2.04
C TYR A 831 1.90 -28.01 2.02
N ASP A 832 2.48 -26.93 1.51
CA ASP A 832 3.94 -26.75 1.40
C ASP A 832 4.62 -26.20 2.66
N TRP A 833 3.82 -25.90 3.69
CA TRP A 833 4.26 -25.33 4.96
C TRP A 833 3.70 -26.14 6.13
N ALA A 834 4.49 -26.21 7.20
CA ALA A 834 4.14 -26.89 8.44
C ALA A 834 4.67 -26.09 9.65
N GLU A 835 3.96 -26.20 10.77
CA GLU A 835 4.29 -25.46 11.99
C GLU A 835 4.31 -26.36 13.23
N LEU A 836 5.32 -26.16 14.07
CA LEU A 836 5.41 -26.78 15.40
C LEU A 836 5.50 -25.67 16.43
N VAL A 837 4.52 -25.60 17.33
CA VAL A 837 4.43 -24.57 18.35
C VAL A 837 4.60 -25.13 19.75
N THR A 838 5.34 -24.39 20.58
CA THR A 838 5.56 -24.68 22.00
C THR A 838 5.31 -23.40 22.82
N PRO A 839 5.24 -23.48 24.17
CA PRO A 839 5.01 -22.28 24.99
C PRO A 839 6.08 -21.17 24.85
N GLY A 840 7.32 -21.51 24.48
CA GLY A 840 8.43 -20.56 24.38
C GLY A 840 9.02 -20.38 22.98
N PHE A 841 8.71 -21.29 22.05
CA PHE A 841 9.32 -21.31 20.73
C PHE A 841 8.40 -21.87 19.63
N GLU A 842 8.39 -21.26 18.45
CA GLU A 842 7.63 -21.71 17.28
C GLU A 842 8.51 -21.88 16.04
N VAL A 843 8.29 -22.97 15.32
CA VAL A 843 9.00 -23.34 14.08
C VAL A 843 8.02 -23.19 12.92
N HIS A 844 8.33 -22.29 11.98
CA HIS A 844 7.61 -22.10 10.73
C HIS A 844 8.47 -22.65 9.60
N SER A 845 8.07 -23.76 8.99
CA SER A 845 8.97 -24.53 8.13
C SER A 845 8.31 -24.87 6.82
N THR A 846 9.11 -24.87 5.75
CA THR A 846 8.75 -25.62 4.55
C THR A 846 8.48 -27.09 4.92
N LEU A 847 7.56 -27.73 4.21
CA LEU A 847 7.11 -29.09 4.47
C LEU A 847 8.29 -30.08 4.55
N ASP A 848 9.20 -30.02 3.58
CA ASP A 848 10.32 -30.96 3.49
C ASP A 848 11.31 -30.79 4.65
N LYS A 849 11.61 -29.55 5.05
CA LYS A 849 12.45 -29.29 6.23
C LYS A 849 11.76 -29.73 7.52
N MET A 850 10.43 -29.60 7.62
CA MET A 850 9.71 -30.08 8.82
C MET A 850 9.74 -31.60 8.90
N ARG A 851 9.58 -32.29 7.76
CA ARG A 851 9.71 -33.76 7.69
C ARG A 851 11.10 -34.21 8.14
N GLU A 852 12.15 -33.52 7.69
CA GLU A 852 13.52 -33.78 8.12
C GLU A 852 13.68 -33.56 9.63
N SER A 853 13.22 -32.40 10.14
CA SER A 853 13.26 -32.09 11.58
C SER A 853 12.55 -33.15 12.43
N VAL A 854 11.34 -33.55 12.07
CA VAL A 854 10.58 -34.57 12.83
C VAL A 854 11.26 -35.93 12.74
N THR A 855 11.77 -36.32 11.57
CA THR A 855 12.46 -37.60 11.37
C THR A 855 13.72 -37.69 12.23
N ASN A 856 14.52 -36.62 12.27
CA ASN A 856 15.75 -36.56 13.06
C ASN A 856 15.51 -36.67 14.58
N TRP A 857 14.28 -36.42 15.03
CA TRP A 857 13.91 -36.46 16.45
C TRP A 857 12.84 -37.51 16.75
N GLU A 858 12.60 -38.45 15.83
CA GLU A 858 11.68 -39.60 15.91
C GLU A 858 10.18 -39.26 16.00
N SER A 859 9.79 -38.20 16.71
CA SER A 859 8.40 -37.76 16.86
C SER A 859 8.31 -36.24 17.08
N PRO A 860 7.17 -35.62 16.71
CA PRO A 860 6.98 -34.18 16.94
C PRO A 860 6.93 -33.84 18.44
N ALA A 861 6.37 -34.69 19.30
CA ALA A 861 6.42 -34.50 20.74
C ALA A 861 7.83 -34.48 21.32
N ASN A 862 8.71 -35.39 20.86
CA ASN A 862 10.11 -35.40 21.28
C ASN A 862 10.84 -34.16 20.75
N LEU A 863 10.63 -33.78 19.49
CA LEU A 863 11.16 -32.53 18.93
C LEU A 863 10.75 -31.31 19.78
N ALA A 864 9.47 -31.19 20.14
CA ALA A 864 8.96 -30.10 20.98
C ALA A 864 9.53 -30.09 22.41
N GLU A 865 9.65 -31.26 23.05
CA GLU A 865 10.26 -31.40 24.38
C GLU A 865 11.73 -30.93 24.34
N LYS A 866 12.49 -31.38 23.34
CA LYS A 866 13.90 -31.01 23.19
C LYS A 866 14.07 -29.55 22.81
N THR A 867 13.16 -28.98 22.02
CA THR A 867 13.10 -27.52 21.79
C THR A 867 12.98 -26.76 23.10
N MET A 868 12.01 -27.12 23.94
CA MET A 868 11.80 -26.42 25.21
C MET A 868 12.98 -26.59 26.17
N ARG A 869 13.65 -27.75 26.19
CA ARG A 869 14.83 -27.97 27.06
C ARG A 869 16.11 -27.33 26.53
N HIS A 870 16.49 -27.59 25.29
CA HIS A 870 17.83 -27.27 24.77
C HIS A 870 17.91 -25.99 23.96
N LEU A 871 16.79 -25.49 23.44
CA LEU A 871 16.75 -24.24 22.67
C LEU A 871 16.13 -23.09 23.50
N HIS A 872 15.01 -23.33 24.19
CA HIS A 872 14.38 -22.32 25.03
C HIS A 872 15.03 -22.23 26.42
N ASN A 873 14.95 -23.27 27.22
CA ASN A 873 15.34 -23.18 28.64
C ASN A 873 16.84 -22.88 28.84
N LEU A 874 17.74 -23.78 28.38
CA LEU A 874 19.16 -23.71 28.71
C LEU A 874 19.88 -22.44 28.20
N PRO A 875 19.68 -21.96 26.95
CA PRO A 875 20.24 -20.68 26.51
C PRO A 875 19.78 -19.49 27.35
N HIS A 876 18.50 -19.44 27.75
CA HIS A 876 17.97 -18.34 28.54
C HIS A 876 18.40 -18.39 30.02
N VAL A 877 18.59 -19.60 30.59
CA VAL A 877 19.27 -19.77 31.89
C VAL A 877 20.69 -19.20 31.80
N LEU A 878 21.44 -19.55 30.75
CA LEU A 878 22.80 -19.04 30.55
C LEU A 878 22.83 -17.53 30.27
N ALA A 879 21.73 -16.98 29.73
CA ALA A 879 21.53 -15.55 29.57
C ALA A 879 21.01 -14.83 30.84
N GLY A 880 20.85 -15.55 31.96
CA GLY A 880 20.45 -15.01 33.26
C GLY A 880 19.00 -14.51 33.31
N PHE A 881 18.09 -15.10 32.55
CA PHE A 881 16.65 -14.80 32.61
C PHE A 881 15.92 -15.74 33.59
N GLN A 882 14.75 -15.30 34.02
CA GLN A 882 13.69 -16.15 34.59
C GLN A 882 12.44 -16.08 33.70
N GLY A 883 11.45 -16.93 33.95
CA GLY A 883 10.16 -16.90 33.23
C GLY A 883 9.63 -18.28 32.87
N PRO A 884 8.50 -18.33 32.12
CA PRO A 884 7.88 -19.58 31.72
C PRO A 884 8.83 -20.51 30.96
N GLY A 885 8.94 -21.76 31.42
CA GLY A 885 9.82 -22.76 30.82
C GLY A 885 11.32 -22.56 31.06
N ILE A 886 11.73 -21.54 31.83
CA ILE A 886 13.13 -21.28 32.20
C ILE A 886 13.38 -21.79 33.62
N SER A 887 14.41 -22.62 33.79
CA SER A 887 14.70 -23.25 35.08
C SER A 887 15.26 -22.26 36.11
N VAL A 888 14.74 -22.34 37.34
CA VAL A 888 15.30 -21.61 38.49
C VAL A 888 16.55 -22.33 38.97
N VAL A 889 17.72 -21.75 38.69
CA VAL A 889 19.02 -22.28 39.15
C VAL A 889 19.45 -21.53 40.40
N SER A 890 19.59 -22.23 41.53
CA SER A 890 19.89 -21.61 42.84
C SER A 890 21.15 -20.77 42.80
N GLU A 891 22.22 -21.27 42.19
CA GLU A 891 23.51 -20.56 42.10
C GLU A 891 23.42 -19.17 41.41
N VAL A 892 22.48 -19.00 40.48
CA VAL A 892 22.25 -17.72 39.77
C VAL A 892 21.34 -16.81 40.60
N HIS A 893 20.26 -17.36 41.16
CA HIS A 893 19.27 -16.60 41.94
C HIS A 893 19.84 -16.15 43.29
N ASP A 894 20.62 -16.99 43.96
CA ASP A 894 21.28 -16.66 45.22
C ASP A 894 22.31 -15.55 45.01
N PHE A 895 23.05 -15.57 43.89
CA PHE A 895 23.96 -14.48 43.52
C PHE A 895 23.20 -13.15 43.33
N ALA A 896 22.11 -13.16 42.55
CA ALA A 896 21.31 -11.95 42.35
C ALA A 896 20.76 -11.42 43.69
N ALA A 897 20.21 -12.29 44.53
CA ALA A 897 19.67 -11.92 45.84
C ALA A 897 20.76 -11.38 46.79
N GLN A 898 21.93 -12.02 46.84
CA GLN A 898 23.06 -11.60 47.67
C GLN A 898 23.56 -10.19 47.31
N HIS A 899 23.51 -9.85 46.04
CA HIS A 899 23.98 -8.56 45.53
C HIS A 899 22.86 -7.52 45.34
N GLY A 900 21.62 -7.86 45.71
CA GLY A 900 20.47 -6.96 45.57
C GLY A 900 20.12 -6.63 44.12
N LEU A 901 20.32 -7.59 43.22
CA LEU A 901 20.11 -7.48 41.78
C LEU A 901 18.81 -8.15 41.36
N THR A 902 18.17 -7.60 40.33
CA THR A 902 16.94 -8.17 39.76
C THR A 902 17.25 -9.11 38.60
N ILE A 903 16.57 -10.25 38.55
CA ILE A 903 16.58 -11.14 37.38
C ILE A 903 15.42 -10.77 36.47
N GLU A 904 15.73 -10.44 35.22
CA GLU A 904 14.72 -10.06 34.23
C GLU A 904 13.87 -11.28 33.83
N THR A 905 12.55 -11.07 33.71
CA THR A 905 11.62 -12.09 33.26
C THR A 905 11.47 -12.04 31.75
N LEU A 906 11.75 -13.15 31.06
CA LEU A 906 11.47 -13.31 29.64
C LEU A 906 10.06 -13.88 29.44
N GLU A 907 9.18 -13.08 28.87
CA GLU A 907 7.78 -13.45 28.58
C GLU A 907 7.48 -13.46 27.07
N LYS A 908 8.51 -13.61 26.21
CA LYS A 908 8.38 -13.52 24.76
C LYS A 908 8.55 -14.88 24.09
N VAL A 909 7.70 -15.18 23.11
CA VAL A 909 7.88 -16.33 22.22
C VAL A 909 8.92 -16.01 21.14
N LYS A 910 9.82 -16.97 20.89
CA LYS A 910 10.83 -16.91 19.84
C LYS A 910 10.38 -17.74 18.64
N HIS A 911 10.73 -17.31 17.45
CA HIS A 911 10.27 -17.90 16.21
C HIS A 911 11.46 -18.21 15.30
N MET A 912 11.32 -19.21 14.44
CA MET A 912 12.24 -19.41 13.33
C MET A 912 11.54 -19.79 12.03
N ASN A 913 12.13 -19.36 10.93
CA ASN A 913 11.76 -19.75 9.58
C ASN A 913 12.79 -20.77 9.06
N ALA A 914 12.40 -22.03 8.93
CA ALA A 914 13.17 -23.03 8.20
C ALA A 914 12.82 -22.93 6.70
N ASP A 915 13.51 -22.02 6.02
CA ASP A 915 13.27 -21.57 4.63
C ASP A 915 14.55 -20.91 4.05
N GLN A 916 14.47 -20.08 3.02
CA GLN A 916 15.54 -19.24 2.53
C GLN A 916 15.91 -18.18 3.59
N ALA A 917 17.19 -18.06 3.93
CA ALA A 917 17.63 -17.11 4.96
C ALA A 917 17.72 -15.68 4.40
N THR A 918 17.36 -14.68 5.21
CA THR A 918 17.47 -13.26 4.81
C THR A 918 18.90 -12.80 4.54
N CYS A 919 19.87 -13.39 5.21
CA CYS A 919 21.28 -13.06 5.09
C CYS A 919 22.13 -14.30 5.42
N GLY A 920 23.27 -14.45 4.74
CA GLY A 920 24.13 -15.62 4.91
C GLY A 920 23.36 -16.94 4.74
N TYR A 921 23.78 -17.97 5.46
CA TYR A 921 23.07 -19.26 5.49
C TYR A 921 22.03 -19.34 6.63
N GLY A 922 22.18 -18.47 7.63
CA GLY A 922 21.24 -18.22 8.72
C GLY A 922 21.32 -16.76 9.12
N CYS A 923 20.17 -16.18 9.47
CA CYS A 923 20.05 -14.75 9.73
C CYS A 923 19.25 -14.48 11.01
N SER A 924 19.94 -14.00 12.04
CA SER A 924 19.34 -13.65 13.33
C SER A 924 18.13 -12.70 13.21
N GLY A 925 17.22 -12.84 14.17
CA GLY A 925 15.96 -12.11 14.20
C GLY A 925 14.94 -12.78 15.11
N ASN A 926 13.69 -12.30 15.06
CA ASN A 926 12.55 -13.03 15.59
C ASN A 926 11.34 -12.83 14.66
N PRO A 927 11.16 -13.69 13.64
CA PRO A 927 11.89 -14.95 13.41
C PRO A 927 13.36 -14.76 13.01
N TYR A 928 14.23 -15.69 13.41
CA TYR A 928 15.47 -15.92 12.66
C TYR A 928 15.18 -16.83 11.47
N ASP A 929 15.94 -16.71 10.38
CA ASP A 929 15.70 -17.49 9.16
C ASP A 929 16.91 -18.39 8.85
N ALA A 930 16.68 -19.59 8.32
CA ALA A 930 17.74 -20.56 8.10
C ALA A 930 17.50 -21.53 6.93
N TYR A 931 18.53 -21.73 6.10
CA TYR A 931 18.49 -22.67 4.96
C TYR A 931 18.42 -24.16 5.37
N TRP A 932 18.63 -24.50 6.65
CA TRP A 932 18.60 -25.87 7.15
C TRP A 932 17.26 -26.25 7.79
N ALA A 933 17.05 -27.56 7.98
CA ALA A 933 15.97 -28.08 8.81
C ALA A 933 16.26 -27.82 10.30
N PHE A 934 15.25 -27.40 11.04
CA PHE A 934 15.37 -27.02 12.45
C PHE A 934 15.86 -28.18 13.34
N SER A 935 16.77 -27.88 14.28
CA SER A 935 17.24 -28.81 15.30
C SER A 935 17.41 -28.14 16.68
N PRO A 936 16.77 -28.65 17.76
CA PRO A 936 16.91 -28.14 19.12
C PRO A 936 18.33 -28.07 19.69
N THR A 937 19.24 -28.89 19.16
CA THR A 937 20.66 -28.92 19.54
C THR A 937 21.57 -28.50 18.39
N GLY A 938 21.01 -28.01 17.28
CA GLY A 938 21.74 -27.52 16.12
C GLY A 938 22.67 -26.37 16.50
N HIS A 939 23.90 -26.35 15.96
CA HIS A 939 24.79 -25.22 16.21
C HIS A 939 24.17 -23.91 15.70
N GLY A 940 23.74 -23.91 14.44
CA GLY A 940 23.16 -22.75 13.77
C GLY A 940 21.92 -22.23 14.50
N ASP A 941 20.95 -23.09 14.84
CA ASP A 941 19.71 -22.67 15.50
C ASP A 941 19.95 -21.96 16.84
N ILE A 942 20.84 -22.50 17.68
CA ILE A 942 21.19 -21.87 18.96
C ILE A 942 22.11 -20.65 18.75
N HIS A 943 22.97 -20.65 17.73
CA HIS A 943 23.82 -19.49 17.39
C HIS A 943 22.97 -18.29 16.99
N GLU A 944 21.99 -18.47 16.10
CA GLU A 944 21.08 -17.41 15.66
C GLU A 944 20.18 -16.90 16.79
N LEU A 945 19.70 -17.80 17.66
CA LEU A 945 19.03 -17.41 18.90
C LEU A 945 19.98 -16.58 19.80
N GLY A 946 21.23 -17.01 19.89
CA GLY A 946 22.30 -16.42 20.70
C GLY A 946 22.61 -14.97 20.34
N HIS A 947 22.44 -14.56 19.07
CA HIS A 947 22.55 -13.15 18.66
C HIS A 947 21.53 -12.25 19.39
N GLY A 948 20.35 -12.79 19.73
CA GLY A 948 19.36 -12.08 20.55
C GLY A 948 19.70 -12.01 22.04
N LEU A 949 20.69 -12.79 22.48
CA LEU A 949 21.10 -12.91 23.88
C LEU A 949 22.42 -12.20 24.17
N GLU A 950 23.36 -12.18 23.22
CA GLU A 950 24.70 -11.65 23.43
C GLU A 950 24.76 -10.18 23.81
N LYS A 951 25.83 -9.80 24.52
CA LYS A 951 26.14 -8.41 24.88
C LYS A 951 27.54 -8.07 24.43
N SER A 952 27.68 -6.96 23.70
CA SER A 952 28.98 -6.47 23.22
C SER A 952 29.98 -6.23 24.35
N ARG A 953 29.50 -5.94 25.56
CA ARG A 953 30.32 -5.73 26.77
C ARG A 953 31.15 -6.95 27.18
N PHE A 954 30.78 -8.14 26.73
CA PHE A 954 31.50 -9.37 27.05
C PHE A 954 32.75 -9.59 26.19
N ARG A 955 32.99 -8.71 25.22
CA ARG A 955 34.15 -8.74 24.32
C ARG A 955 35.22 -7.76 24.78
N PHE A 956 36.45 -8.24 24.92
CA PHE A 956 37.60 -7.34 25.07
C PHE A 956 37.78 -6.47 23.82
N SER A 957 38.42 -5.33 24.00
CA SER A 957 38.58 -4.31 22.95
C SER A 957 39.39 -4.87 21.78
N GLY A 958 38.90 -4.67 20.56
CA GLY A 958 39.53 -5.19 19.32
C GLY A 958 39.10 -6.60 18.91
N TRP A 959 38.23 -7.26 19.68
CA TRP A 959 37.71 -8.59 19.35
C TRP A 959 36.47 -8.53 18.44
N GLU A 960 36.36 -9.48 17.51
CA GLU A 960 35.21 -9.60 16.60
C GLU A 960 33.90 -10.03 17.30
N GLY A 961 32.76 -9.83 16.64
CA GLY A 961 31.44 -10.01 17.26
C GLY A 961 30.98 -11.45 17.49
N HIS A 962 31.30 -12.38 16.58
CA HIS A 962 30.69 -13.72 16.55
C HIS A 962 31.14 -14.68 17.67
N SER A 963 32.08 -14.27 18.53
CA SER A 963 32.54 -15.12 19.64
C SER A 963 31.52 -15.24 20.78
N THR A 964 30.67 -14.23 21.01
CA THR A 964 29.83 -14.19 22.22
C THR A 964 28.51 -14.96 22.14
N THR A 965 28.16 -15.50 20.98
CA THR A 965 26.95 -16.33 20.78
C THR A 965 27.22 -17.83 20.97
N ASN A 966 28.41 -18.29 20.61
CA ASN A 966 28.77 -19.71 20.64
C ASN A 966 28.60 -20.42 22.01
N PRO A 967 28.89 -19.76 23.16
CA PRO A 967 28.70 -20.39 24.47
C PRO A 967 27.29 -20.92 24.73
N TYR A 968 26.23 -20.30 24.20
CA TYR A 968 24.85 -20.79 24.37
C TYR A 968 24.65 -22.15 23.68
N SER A 969 25.23 -22.32 22.48
CA SER A 969 25.20 -23.58 21.74
C SER A 969 25.97 -24.67 22.46
N TYR A 970 27.19 -24.35 22.91
CA TYR A 970 28.06 -25.30 23.59
C TYR A 970 27.49 -25.77 24.93
N TYR A 971 26.97 -24.83 25.72
CA TYR A 971 26.31 -25.17 26.98
C TYR A 971 25.15 -26.13 26.74
N SER A 972 24.23 -25.80 25.82
CA SER A 972 23.05 -26.62 25.55
C SER A 972 23.40 -28.04 25.06
N LYS A 973 24.41 -28.15 24.20
CA LYS A 973 24.96 -29.44 23.73
C LYS A 973 25.64 -30.22 24.85
N SER A 974 26.41 -29.55 25.71
CA SER A 974 27.06 -30.19 26.85
C SER A 974 26.05 -30.76 27.85
N GLN A 975 24.95 -30.05 28.08
CA GLN A 975 23.87 -30.54 28.94
C GLN A 975 23.11 -31.68 28.26
N TYR A 976 22.87 -31.62 26.95
CA TYR A 976 22.28 -32.75 26.21
C TYR A 976 23.12 -34.03 26.31
N TYR A 977 24.45 -33.92 26.16
CA TYR A 977 25.37 -35.03 26.38
C TYR A 977 25.30 -35.56 27.81
N LYS A 978 25.34 -34.69 28.83
CA LYS A 978 25.22 -35.08 30.25
C LYS A 978 23.89 -35.80 30.54
N GLU A 979 22.80 -35.35 29.92
CA GLU A 979 21.45 -35.87 30.15
C GLU A 979 21.18 -37.19 29.43
N THR A 980 21.79 -37.41 28.26
CA THR A 980 21.40 -38.50 27.35
C THR A 980 22.53 -39.43 26.92
N GLY A 981 23.79 -39.00 27.07
CA GLY A 981 24.97 -39.70 26.56
C GLY A 981 25.22 -39.55 25.05
N HIS A 982 24.41 -38.77 24.32
CA HIS A 982 24.62 -38.52 22.89
C HIS A 982 25.78 -37.56 22.68
N GLU A 983 26.74 -37.97 21.85
CA GLU A 983 27.94 -37.20 21.54
C GLU A 983 27.60 -35.78 21.00
N PRO A 984 28.13 -34.72 21.62
CA PRO A 984 27.88 -33.36 21.18
C PRO A 984 28.76 -33.01 19.97
N ASP A 985 28.17 -32.43 18.92
CA ASP A 985 28.89 -31.89 17.77
C ASP A 985 29.27 -30.42 18.04
N CYS A 986 30.42 -30.20 18.69
CA CYS A 986 30.92 -28.86 19.03
C CYS A 986 32.04 -28.42 18.08
N GLN A 987 32.17 -27.12 17.85
CA GLN A 987 33.23 -26.60 16.99
C GLN A 987 34.59 -26.79 17.67
N ASN A 988 35.62 -27.10 16.87
CA ASN A 988 36.97 -27.26 17.38
C ASN A 988 37.53 -25.94 17.92
N LEU A 989 38.02 -25.96 19.16
CA LEU A 989 38.71 -24.85 19.80
C LEU A 989 40.22 -25.10 19.93
N PRO A 990 41.05 -24.05 19.79
CA PRO A 990 42.50 -24.17 19.67
C PRO A 990 43.26 -24.35 21.01
N PHE A 991 42.76 -25.15 21.96
CA PHE A 991 43.30 -25.24 23.34
C PHE A 991 44.83 -25.44 23.41
N GLU A 992 45.38 -26.44 22.73
CA GLU A 992 46.82 -26.73 22.76
C GLU A 992 47.66 -25.55 22.22
N SER A 993 47.29 -25.02 21.06
CA SER A 993 48.05 -23.92 20.43
C SER A 993 48.00 -22.64 21.28
N VAL A 994 46.86 -22.35 21.90
CA VAL A 994 46.70 -21.23 22.83
C VAL A 994 47.55 -21.44 24.08
N PHE A 995 47.54 -22.64 24.68
CA PHE A 995 48.42 -22.97 25.80
C PHE A 995 49.89 -22.79 25.45
N ASN A 996 50.33 -23.31 24.30
CA ASN A 996 51.72 -23.22 23.87
C ASN A 996 52.17 -21.75 23.69
N THR A 997 51.32 -20.90 23.13
CA THR A 997 51.61 -19.45 23.01
C THR A 997 51.67 -18.77 24.37
N LEU A 998 50.76 -19.07 25.30
CA LEU A 998 50.78 -18.55 26.67
C LEU A 998 52.04 -19.01 27.42
N LYS A 999 52.39 -20.30 27.33
CA LYS A 999 53.60 -20.88 27.90
C LYS A 999 54.84 -20.15 27.39
N ASN A 1000 54.98 -19.99 26.08
CA ASN A 1000 56.15 -19.35 25.48
C ASN A 1000 56.28 -17.89 25.92
N SER A 1001 55.16 -17.17 26.05
CA SER A 1001 55.15 -15.76 26.46
C SER A 1001 55.81 -15.52 27.82
N ILE A 1002 55.75 -16.50 28.74
CA ILE A 1002 56.35 -16.38 30.08
C ILE A 1002 57.87 -16.21 30.02
N ASN A 1003 58.52 -16.74 28.98
CA ASN A 1003 59.97 -16.70 28.83
C ASN A 1003 60.46 -15.47 28.04
N GLU A 1004 59.55 -14.58 27.63
CA GLU A 1004 59.86 -13.39 26.84
C GLU A 1004 60.08 -12.17 27.72
N ASP A 1005 60.90 -11.21 27.26
CA ASP A 1005 61.16 -9.96 27.98
C ASP A 1005 59.92 -9.05 28.05
N ASP A 1006 59.04 -9.14 27.04
CA ASP A 1006 57.72 -8.48 26.98
C ASP A 1006 56.62 -9.51 26.67
N PRO A 1007 56.11 -10.23 27.70
CA PRO A 1007 55.06 -11.24 27.53
C PRO A 1007 53.78 -10.67 26.90
N THR A 1008 53.41 -9.44 27.25
CA THR A 1008 52.20 -8.79 26.72
C THR A 1008 52.38 -8.48 25.24
N GLY A 1009 53.50 -7.86 24.83
CA GLY A 1009 53.80 -7.61 23.42
C GLY A 1009 53.89 -8.88 22.58
N TYR A 1010 54.45 -9.96 23.16
CA TYR A 1010 54.45 -11.28 22.54
C TYR A 1010 53.03 -11.79 22.29
N LEU A 1011 52.15 -11.79 23.30
CA LEU A 1011 50.76 -12.24 23.14
C LEU A 1011 49.97 -11.38 22.17
N GLN A 1012 50.21 -10.07 22.14
CA GLN A 1012 49.61 -9.20 21.12
C GLN A 1012 50.03 -9.61 19.70
N SER A 1013 51.30 -9.99 19.51
CA SER A 1013 51.85 -10.36 18.20
C SER A 1013 51.51 -11.79 17.77
N TYR A 1014 51.46 -12.75 18.69
CA TYR A 1014 51.38 -14.18 18.36
C TYR A 1014 50.06 -14.85 18.76
N LEU A 1015 49.26 -14.21 19.61
CA LEU A 1015 47.89 -14.63 19.90
C LEU A 1015 46.92 -13.65 19.25
N TRP A 1016 46.80 -12.42 19.77
CA TRP A 1016 45.69 -11.53 19.44
C TRP A 1016 45.70 -10.96 18.03
N GLN A 1017 46.87 -10.73 17.42
CA GLN A 1017 46.95 -10.29 16.03
C GLN A 1017 46.31 -11.29 15.05
N PHE A 1018 46.32 -12.59 15.38
CA PHE A 1018 45.78 -13.66 14.54
C PHE A 1018 44.53 -14.33 15.12
N SER A 1019 44.07 -13.87 16.29
CA SER A 1019 42.89 -14.43 16.96
C SER A 1019 41.63 -14.08 16.18
N ASN A 1020 40.82 -15.11 15.92
CA ASN A 1020 39.42 -14.97 15.51
C ASN A 1020 38.53 -15.36 16.70
N TRP A 1021 37.25 -15.63 16.44
CA TRP A 1021 36.25 -15.99 17.44
C TRP A 1021 36.69 -17.18 18.31
N SER A 1022 37.44 -18.15 17.76
CA SER A 1022 37.78 -19.40 18.45
C SER A 1022 38.72 -19.20 19.63
N GLN A 1023 39.76 -18.36 19.51
CA GLN A 1023 40.66 -18.01 20.62
C GLN A 1023 39.93 -17.21 21.70
N GLN A 1024 39.03 -16.32 21.29
CA GLN A 1024 38.25 -15.48 22.20
C GLN A 1024 37.32 -16.33 23.07
N VAL A 1025 36.58 -17.26 22.45
CA VAL A 1025 35.72 -18.21 23.17
C VAL A 1025 36.54 -19.14 24.06
N THR A 1026 37.72 -19.57 23.60
CA THR A 1026 38.63 -20.38 24.42
C THR A 1026 39.00 -19.66 25.71
N MET A 1027 39.35 -18.36 25.67
CA MET A 1027 39.64 -17.60 26.89
C MET A 1027 38.42 -17.54 27.81
N THR A 1028 37.22 -17.31 27.27
CA THR A 1028 35.99 -17.29 28.08
C THR A 1028 35.71 -18.63 28.77
N ILE A 1029 35.82 -19.75 28.03
CA ILE A 1029 35.65 -21.09 28.59
C ILE A 1029 36.72 -21.39 29.64
N GLN A 1030 37.97 -20.95 29.44
CA GLN A 1030 39.03 -21.12 30.42
C GLN A 1030 38.75 -20.37 31.74
N MET A 1031 38.15 -19.16 31.68
CA MET A 1031 37.69 -18.46 32.89
C MET A 1031 36.54 -19.22 33.58
N MET A 1032 35.61 -19.80 32.83
CA MET A 1032 34.54 -20.63 33.37
C MET A 1032 35.10 -21.88 34.09
N MET A 1033 36.06 -22.57 33.47
CA MET A 1033 36.74 -23.72 34.05
C MET A 1033 37.53 -23.35 35.31
N ALA A 1034 38.22 -22.21 35.31
CA ALA A 1034 38.96 -21.70 36.46
C ALA A 1034 38.06 -21.43 37.67
N ALA A 1035 36.92 -20.76 37.43
CA ALA A 1035 35.94 -20.50 38.47
C ALA A 1035 35.36 -21.79 39.06
N GLN A 1036 35.07 -22.79 38.22
CA GLN A 1036 34.57 -24.09 38.70
C GLN A 1036 35.63 -24.86 39.49
N HIS A 1037 36.87 -24.88 39.00
CA HIS A 1037 37.97 -25.59 39.65
C HIS A 1037 38.27 -25.06 41.05
N GLN A 1038 38.17 -23.75 41.26
CA GLN A 1038 38.37 -23.11 42.55
C GLN A 1038 37.10 -23.08 43.42
N GLU A 1039 36.05 -23.84 43.04
CA GLU A 1039 34.76 -23.91 43.73
C GLU A 1039 34.07 -22.55 43.89
N ALA A 1040 34.46 -21.56 43.08
CA ALA A 1040 33.83 -20.25 43.01
C ALA A 1040 32.50 -20.31 42.25
N LEU A 1041 32.37 -21.28 41.34
CA LEU A 1041 31.13 -21.67 40.71
C LEU A 1041 30.90 -23.20 40.81
N ILE A 1042 29.65 -23.64 40.92
CA ILE A 1042 29.26 -25.05 40.88
C ILE A 1042 29.26 -25.53 39.42
N ASP A 1043 28.61 -24.77 38.54
CA ASP A 1043 28.70 -24.95 37.09
C ASP A 1043 29.35 -23.71 36.48
N GLY A 1044 30.58 -23.86 36.00
CA GLY A 1044 31.40 -22.77 35.47
C GLY A 1044 30.75 -22.03 34.31
N TRP A 1045 29.89 -22.69 33.52
CA TRP A 1045 29.14 -22.05 32.44
C TRP A 1045 28.28 -20.88 32.96
N LEU A 1046 27.74 -20.99 34.18
CA LEU A 1046 26.84 -20.00 34.79
C LEU A 1046 27.54 -18.68 35.16
N LEU A 1047 28.85 -18.57 34.95
CA LEU A 1047 29.53 -17.26 34.91
C LEU A 1047 28.81 -16.31 33.95
N LEU A 1048 28.40 -16.80 32.78
CA LEU A 1048 27.75 -15.97 31.77
C LEU A 1048 26.38 -15.47 32.25
N ALA A 1049 25.62 -16.29 32.99
CA ALA A 1049 24.34 -15.90 33.56
C ALA A 1049 24.50 -14.76 34.57
N ARG A 1050 25.50 -14.84 35.46
CA ARG A 1050 25.81 -13.77 36.42
C ARG A 1050 26.26 -12.49 35.72
N LEU A 1051 27.10 -12.60 34.69
CA LEU A 1051 27.55 -11.44 33.90
C LEU A 1051 26.39 -10.74 33.20
N HIS A 1052 25.42 -11.48 32.67
CA HIS A 1052 24.20 -10.91 32.08
C HIS A 1052 23.36 -10.11 33.07
N ILE A 1053 23.16 -10.65 34.27
CA ILE A 1053 22.42 -9.95 35.33
C ILE A 1053 23.15 -8.65 35.70
N LEU A 1054 24.48 -8.71 35.88
CA LEU A 1054 25.30 -7.52 36.13
C LEU A 1054 25.22 -6.51 34.98
N GLU A 1055 25.26 -6.95 33.73
CA GLU A 1055 25.24 -6.08 32.54
C GLU A 1055 23.94 -5.28 32.45
N ARG A 1056 22.80 -5.95 32.63
CA ARG A 1056 21.48 -5.33 32.58
C ARG A 1056 21.27 -4.35 33.72
N GLU A 1057 21.56 -4.76 34.95
CA GLU A 1057 21.42 -3.91 36.14
C GLU A 1057 22.41 -2.73 36.08
N PHE A 1058 23.62 -2.92 35.54
CA PHE A 1058 24.59 -1.85 35.31
C PHE A 1058 24.08 -0.81 34.31
N ASN A 1059 23.41 -1.24 33.24
CA ASN A 1059 22.81 -0.30 32.29
C ASN A 1059 21.63 0.46 32.90
N GLY A 1060 20.77 -0.19 33.69
CA GLY A 1060 19.69 0.47 34.43
C GLY A 1060 20.20 1.46 35.48
N ALA A 1061 21.27 1.11 36.19
CA ALA A 1061 21.88 1.95 37.22
C ALA A 1061 22.42 3.27 36.64
N LYS A 1062 22.94 3.28 35.41
CA LYS A 1062 23.51 4.48 34.76
C LYS A 1062 22.49 5.54 34.34
N ALA A 1063 21.19 5.28 34.49
CA ALA A 1063 20.14 6.21 34.08
C ALA A 1063 20.25 7.56 34.81
N ASN A 1064 20.55 7.54 36.12
CA ASN A 1064 20.70 8.74 36.93
C ASN A 1064 21.59 8.48 38.17
N GLU A 1065 22.02 9.55 38.85
CA GLU A 1065 22.92 9.49 40.00
C GLU A 1065 22.33 8.69 41.18
N THR A 1066 21.02 8.80 41.42
CA THR A 1066 20.35 8.11 42.51
C THR A 1066 20.37 6.60 42.33
N ASN A 1067 20.05 6.11 41.13
CA ASN A 1067 20.12 4.70 40.80
C ASN A 1067 21.56 4.19 40.88
N TRP A 1068 22.51 4.97 40.35
CA TRP A 1068 23.93 4.61 40.38
C TRP A 1068 24.46 4.44 41.80
N GLU A 1069 24.25 5.44 42.67
CA GLU A 1069 24.72 5.39 44.05
C GLU A 1069 24.08 4.25 44.85
N ALA A 1070 22.81 3.92 44.57
CA ALA A 1070 22.11 2.81 45.21
C ALA A 1070 22.67 1.43 44.76
N MET A 1071 23.02 1.28 43.49
CA MET A 1071 23.32 -0.03 42.88
C MET A 1071 24.81 -0.32 42.73
N LYS A 1072 25.69 0.69 42.68
CA LYS A 1072 27.11 0.50 42.35
C LYS A 1072 27.84 -0.48 43.26
N GLY A 1073 27.40 -0.61 44.52
CA GLY A 1073 27.94 -1.60 45.46
C GLY A 1073 27.59 -3.04 45.08
N GLY A 1074 26.31 -3.30 44.78
CA GLY A 1074 25.83 -4.60 44.30
C GLY A 1074 26.43 -5.01 42.96
N LEU A 1075 26.79 -4.04 42.13
CA LEU A 1075 27.40 -4.23 40.81
C LEU A 1075 28.94 -4.43 40.85
N GLY A 1076 29.61 -4.21 41.99
CA GLY A 1076 31.07 -4.29 42.09
C GLY A 1076 31.83 -3.02 41.68
N PHE A 1077 31.15 -1.87 41.57
CA PHE A 1077 31.73 -0.59 41.13
C PHE A 1077 31.68 0.50 42.22
N SER A 1078 31.78 0.13 43.50
CA SER A 1078 31.66 1.04 44.66
C SER A 1078 32.53 2.31 44.59
N THR A 1079 33.70 2.22 43.96
CA THR A 1079 34.66 3.35 43.86
C THR A 1079 34.41 4.26 42.65
N TYR A 1080 33.47 3.91 41.78
CA TYR A 1080 33.17 4.66 40.55
C TYR A 1080 32.05 5.67 40.77
N THR A 1081 32.23 6.87 40.23
CA THR A 1081 31.17 7.84 39.99
C THR A 1081 30.36 7.46 38.75
N LEU A 1082 29.16 8.03 38.58
CA LEU A 1082 28.34 7.79 37.39
C LEU A 1082 29.06 8.21 36.09
N ALA A 1083 29.81 9.32 36.13
CA ALA A 1083 30.56 9.80 34.98
C ALA A 1083 31.66 8.81 34.55
N GLU A 1084 32.41 8.28 35.52
CA GLU A 1084 33.41 7.23 35.26
C GLU A 1084 32.75 5.94 34.76
N ALA A 1085 31.60 5.56 35.32
CA ALA A 1085 30.86 4.38 34.90
C ALA A 1085 30.35 4.46 33.46
N LYS A 1086 29.92 5.64 33.02
CA LYS A 1086 29.54 5.91 31.63
C LYS A 1086 30.72 5.90 30.66
N ALA A 1087 31.93 6.13 31.15
CA ALA A 1087 33.17 6.14 30.36
C ALA A 1087 33.97 4.83 30.38
N LEU A 1088 33.47 3.80 31.08
CA LEU A 1088 34.14 2.49 31.21
C LEU A 1088 34.37 1.82 29.85
N THR A 1089 35.57 1.28 29.66
CA THR A 1089 35.88 0.38 28.55
C THR A 1089 35.31 -1.02 28.81
N ASN A 1090 35.18 -1.83 27.75
CA ASN A 1090 34.77 -3.22 27.91
C ASN A 1090 35.78 -4.01 28.75
N ASN A 1091 37.08 -3.76 28.56
CA ASN A 1091 38.15 -4.46 29.30
C ASN A 1091 38.03 -4.21 30.80
N ASP A 1092 37.85 -2.94 31.20
CA ASP A 1092 37.69 -2.56 32.59
C ASP A 1092 36.44 -3.20 33.19
N TRP A 1093 35.32 -3.15 32.46
CA TRP A 1093 34.08 -3.74 32.92
C TRP A 1093 34.19 -5.25 33.06
N MET A 1094 34.80 -5.94 32.10
CA MET A 1094 34.97 -7.40 32.15
C MET A 1094 35.87 -7.84 33.30
N MET A 1095 36.97 -7.12 33.53
CA MET A 1095 37.89 -7.44 34.61
C MET A 1095 37.24 -7.27 35.99
N VAL A 1096 36.50 -6.17 36.20
CA VAL A 1096 35.74 -5.95 37.44
C VAL A 1096 34.61 -6.96 37.58
N SER A 1097 33.80 -7.16 36.53
CA SER A 1097 32.56 -7.94 36.60
C SER A 1097 32.80 -9.44 36.68
N VAL A 1098 33.81 -9.99 36.01
CA VAL A 1098 34.19 -11.41 36.21
C VAL A 1098 34.72 -11.64 37.61
N SER A 1099 35.52 -10.70 38.13
CA SER A 1099 36.04 -10.82 39.49
C SER A 1099 34.91 -10.77 40.53
N HIS A 1100 33.96 -9.85 40.35
CA HIS A 1100 32.77 -9.72 41.19
C HIS A 1100 31.81 -10.91 41.06
N ALA A 1101 31.55 -11.38 39.84
CA ALA A 1101 30.64 -12.50 39.58
C ALA A 1101 31.13 -13.84 40.12
N THR A 1102 32.45 -14.03 40.21
CA THR A 1102 33.07 -15.26 40.71
C THR A 1102 33.53 -15.17 42.16
N GLY A 1103 33.80 -13.98 42.68
CA GLY A 1103 34.50 -13.83 43.96
C GLY A 1103 35.97 -14.22 43.89
N LEU A 1104 36.58 -14.21 42.69
CA LEU A 1104 38.01 -14.41 42.46
C LEU A 1104 38.63 -13.14 41.90
N ASP A 1105 39.92 -12.92 42.15
CA ASP A 1105 40.67 -11.82 41.56
C ASP A 1105 41.29 -12.23 40.22
N TYR A 1106 40.71 -11.74 39.11
CA TYR A 1106 41.12 -12.04 37.74
C TYR A 1106 42.21 -11.12 37.17
N ARG A 1107 42.76 -10.17 37.94
CA ARG A 1107 43.75 -9.20 37.41
C ARG A 1107 44.96 -9.87 36.81
N ASN A 1108 45.55 -10.82 37.54
CA ASN A 1108 46.71 -11.57 37.08
C ASN A 1108 46.37 -12.54 35.96
N TYR A 1109 45.14 -13.08 35.96
CA TYR A 1109 44.68 -14.02 34.95
C TYR A 1109 44.47 -13.30 33.61
N ILE A 1110 43.73 -12.20 33.57
CA ILE A 1110 43.49 -11.43 32.34
C ILE A 1110 44.80 -10.86 31.78
N ARG A 1111 45.73 -10.42 32.62
CA ARG A 1111 47.09 -10.01 32.19
C ARG A 1111 47.90 -11.16 31.62
N LEU A 1112 47.76 -12.38 32.16
CA LEU A 1112 48.40 -13.58 31.61
C LEU A 1112 47.95 -13.85 30.18
N TRP A 1113 46.72 -13.48 29.84
CA TRP A 1113 46.19 -13.54 28.48
C TRP A 1113 46.53 -12.29 27.65
N GLY A 1114 47.43 -11.41 28.11
CA GLY A 1114 47.90 -10.24 27.34
C GLY A 1114 46.86 -9.13 27.17
N GLN A 1115 45.78 -9.13 27.97
CA GLN A 1115 44.76 -8.09 27.98
C GLN A 1115 45.04 -7.06 29.08
N ASP A 1116 44.90 -5.78 28.75
CA ASP A 1116 45.13 -4.67 29.68
C ASP A 1116 43.83 -3.95 30.09
N PHE A 1117 43.89 -3.26 31.22
CA PHE A 1117 42.78 -2.56 31.86
C PHE A 1117 43.31 -1.39 32.70
N SER A 1118 42.45 -0.42 33.01
CA SER A 1118 42.86 0.80 33.69
C SER A 1118 43.29 0.57 35.14
N ALA A 1119 44.16 1.45 35.64
CA ALA A 1119 44.58 1.46 37.04
C ALA A 1119 43.39 1.65 38.01
N LYS A 1120 42.32 2.31 37.56
CA LYS A 1120 41.08 2.48 38.35
C LYS A 1120 40.37 1.14 38.52
N ALA A 1121 40.23 0.38 37.43
CA ALA A 1121 39.64 -0.95 37.47
C ALA A 1121 40.51 -1.88 38.33
N GLU A 1122 41.84 -1.81 38.19
CA GLU A 1122 42.79 -2.59 39.00
C GLU A 1122 42.65 -2.31 40.50
N ALA A 1123 42.49 -1.05 40.89
CA ALA A 1123 42.26 -0.66 42.28
C ALA A 1123 40.90 -1.17 42.79
N GLN A 1124 39.84 -1.06 41.98
CA GLN A 1124 38.51 -1.57 42.33
C GLN A 1124 38.52 -3.08 42.63
N VAL A 1125 39.21 -3.89 41.83
CA VAL A 1125 39.32 -5.34 42.10
C VAL A 1125 40.26 -5.63 43.26
N ALA A 1126 41.29 -4.82 43.49
CA ALA A 1126 42.13 -4.92 44.69
C ALA A 1126 41.30 -4.79 45.97
N ASP A 1127 40.36 -3.84 45.98
CA ASP A 1127 39.52 -3.53 47.13
C ASP A 1127 38.54 -4.64 47.49
N PHE A 1128 38.22 -5.56 46.56
CA PHE A 1128 37.40 -6.74 46.85
C PHE A 1128 38.08 -7.72 47.81
N ALA A 1129 39.41 -7.74 47.84
CA ALA A 1129 40.23 -8.68 48.63
C ALA A 1129 39.89 -10.18 48.38
N TYR A 1130 39.51 -10.51 47.15
CA TYR A 1130 39.24 -11.88 46.71
C TYR A 1130 40.51 -12.71 46.52
N PRO A 1131 40.45 -14.05 46.70
CA PRO A 1131 41.56 -14.93 46.35
C PRO A 1131 41.87 -14.85 44.84
N PRO A 1132 43.14 -14.94 44.43
CA PRO A 1132 43.51 -14.86 43.02
C PRO A 1132 42.98 -16.05 42.21
N ALA A 1133 42.54 -15.78 40.97
CA ALA A 1133 42.33 -16.82 39.99
C ALA A 1133 43.67 -17.51 39.65
N GLU A 1134 43.70 -18.84 39.71
CA GLU A 1134 44.94 -19.60 39.56
C GLU A 1134 45.49 -19.53 38.12
N ARG A 1135 46.82 -19.48 37.98
CA ARG A 1135 47.52 -19.46 36.68
C ARG A 1135 47.61 -20.86 36.07
N ARG A 1136 46.44 -21.45 35.81
CA ARG A 1136 46.28 -22.77 35.20
C ARG A 1136 45.61 -22.65 33.85
N PHE A 1137 45.96 -23.58 32.98
CA PHE A 1137 45.26 -23.83 31.72
C PHE A 1137 44.55 -25.18 31.81
N PHE A 1138 43.25 -25.19 31.57
CA PHE A 1138 42.43 -26.39 31.63
C PHE A 1138 42.52 -27.14 30.31
N VAL A 1139 42.73 -28.44 30.41
CA VAL A 1139 43.12 -29.28 29.27
C VAL A 1139 41.86 -29.85 28.65
N SER A 1140 41.73 -29.66 27.34
CA SER A 1140 40.67 -30.27 26.55
C SER A 1140 41.16 -30.56 25.14
N SER A 1141 40.72 -31.68 24.60
CA SER A 1141 40.73 -31.93 23.15
C SER A 1141 39.90 -30.86 22.41
N PRO A 1142 40.04 -30.70 21.09
CA PRO A 1142 39.42 -29.59 20.36
C PRO A 1142 37.90 -29.42 20.58
N ASP A 1143 37.15 -30.51 20.76
CA ASP A 1143 35.70 -30.54 20.99
C ASP A 1143 35.31 -31.13 22.37
N GLY A 1144 36.26 -31.70 23.11
CA GLY A 1144 35.99 -32.42 24.36
C GLY A 1144 35.47 -31.55 25.51
N TYR A 1145 35.60 -30.23 25.42
CA TYR A 1145 35.08 -29.29 26.41
C TYR A 1145 33.54 -29.36 26.52
N CYS A 1146 32.86 -29.74 25.44
CA CYS A 1146 31.43 -30.04 25.45
C CYS A 1146 31.08 -31.36 26.15
N LYS A 1147 32.04 -32.27 26.30
CA LYS A 1147 31.90 -33.54 27.04
C LYS A 1147 32.29 -33.41 28.51
N GLY A 1148 32.77 -32.23 28.91
CA GLY A 1148 33.19 -31.90 30.27
C GLY A 1148 34.70 -31.94 30.52
N GLU A 1149 35.53 -32.18 29.50
CA GLU A 1149 36.99 -32.06 29.64
C GLU A 1149 37.38 -30.64 30.08
N GLY A 1150 38.34 -30.54 30.98
CA GLY A 1150 38.76 -29.29 31.62
C GLY A 1150 37.86 -28.89 32.79
N PHE A 1151 36.53 -29.02 32.64
CA PHE A 1151 35.57 -28.83 33.75
C PHE A 1151 35.66 -29.95 34.82
N ASP A 1152 36.22 -31.11 34.46
CA ASP A 1152 36.59 -32.20 35.35
C ASP A 1152 37.80 -31.87 36.26
N GLY A 1153 38.42 -30.70 36.06
CA GLY A 1153 39.58 -30.24 36.81
C GLY A 1153 40.92 -30.64 36.20
N THR A 1154 40.96 -31.30 35.05
CA THR A 1154 42.21 -31.64 34.36
C THR A 1154 42.88 -30.36 33.84
N ASN A 1155 44.10 -30.06 34.30
CA ASN A 1155 44.79 -28.80 34.00
C ASN A 1155 46.32 -28.90 34.07
N VAL A 1156 46.98 -27.88 33.56
CA VAL A 1156 48.45 -27.70 33.54
C VAL A 1156 48.80 -26.28 34.03
N LEU A 1157 49.95 -26.10 34.69
CA LEU A 1157 50.40 -24.77 35.11
C LEU A 1157 50.97 -24.00 33.92
N ILE A 1158 50.65 -22.70 33.84
CA ILE A 1158 51.26 -21.79 32.85
C ILE A 1158 52.53 -21.20 33.49
N ASP A 1159 53.60 -22.01 33.55
CA ASP A 1159 54.87 -21.67 34.21
C ASP A 1159 56.06 -21.49 33.25
N GLY A 1160 55.81 -21.61 31.94
CA GLY A 1160 56.83 -21.50 30.90
C GLY A 1160 57.65 -22.79 30.66
N THR A 1161 57.39 -23.86 31.41
CA THR A 1161 58.20 -25.10 31.36
C THR A 1161 57.37 -26.36 31.08
N GLN A 1162 56.14 -26.47 31.57
CA GLN A 1162 55.30 -27.66 31.39
C GLN A 1162 54.82 -27.82 29.94
N ASP A 1163 54.83 -29.05 29.41
CA ASP A 1163 54.35 -29.38 28.06
C ASP A 1163 52.84 -29.69 28.07
N TRP A 1164 52.22 -29.64 26.88
CA TRP A 1164 50.82 -30.02 26.70
C TRP A 1164 50.62 -31.49 27.11
N PRO A 1165 49.64 -31.81 27.98
CA PRO A 1165 49.57 -33.13 28.61
C PRO A 1165 48.72 -34.18 27.86
N LEU A 1166 48.19 -33.86 26.67
CA LEU A 1166 47.53 -34.83 25.78
C LEU A 1166 48.47 -35.19 24.62
N ASP A 1167 48.47 -36.46 24.23
CA ASP A 1167 49.25 -37.00 23.10
C ASP A 1167 48.58 -36.77 21.74
#